data_AF-A0A507ANF3-F1
#
_entry.id   AF-A0A507ANF3-F1
#
_cell.length_a   1.000
_cell.length_b   1.000
_cell.length_c   1.000
_cell.angle_alpha   90.00
_cell.angle_beta   90.00
_cell.angle_gamma   90.00
#
_symmetry.space_group_name_H-M   'P 1'
#
loop_
_entity.id
_entity.type
_entity.pdbx_description
1 polymer ?
#
loop_
_entity_poly.entity_id
_entity_poly.type
_entity_poly.pdbx_seq_one_letter_code
_entity_poly.pdbx_strand_id
1 'polypeptide(L)'
;MPTKIRLGTCSPATQATTPETLALISRLAQRAAAQGVDLLLLPEAFIGGYPRGSTFGCAIGSRTEAGRDEYLRYFQSAVDLGDVVGEAGAGAGDWWVNRELDAAVGAGDGTREELERIARETGIFLVTGLIERAGGSLYCAAVYVCPRQGMVGKRRKVMPTGTERLVWAQGAPSTLRAVSTTIRGVRVNLAAAICWENYMPLVRQALYAQNVNLYLAPTADARDAWLSLMRTVGIEGRCFVVSANMCVTKEPQLPASVAGGDTAVSEAPEDEQDKAEPAPYDEPRRRRRSVIDEDGNEIVLCADDQNSEHQPTTHDDEQTSPKQANGASPVRKHGRRKSVFDEDGNEIVLCREEHLSKAGARAQAGGQGGATEYWSRGGSCIVNPFGDVLAGPQWEDSDGIIYADVDFDDCIRGRLDIDVGGSYSRTFSSQVPPSSSSFLQSLSDPNRPIQSYLSRSRDPYFNLSVEHYMLQNSHPDSTVLFCYANDPCVVIGRNQNPWVETNLARLRRNGAGSSTAGIGEQEQPIRLVRRRSGGGAVFHDQGNLNWSVICPPPAFDRNKHAEMVVRALRGLGVPAARVNSRHDIVVDVDDDNGGGGGGGGQPQTFKVSGSAYKLTRLRSLHHGTCLLQSDNLSSISGLLRSPAEPYVKARGVESVRSKIRNVDLRPMDFYAGVREEFERMYRRSDVHEEFGEQDIDSPDWIFGQTPQFTFSTHSFEGDERERPRLPDGIPENFRATFTVRHDKIQESTFSGLAYRDSIDGVSQDQALSSALLERRFSHITDWRSLLDEASPVPLTDKAIGTWFNKLFGLEP
;
A
#
# COMPACT_ATOMS: atom_id res chain seq x y z
N MET A 1 -16.96 41.90 -1.07
CA MET A 1 -17.72 40.66 -0.87
C MET A 1 -16.88 39.51 -1.42
N PRO A 2 -16.91 38.30 -0.84
CA PRO A 2 -16.23 37.15 -1.42
C PRO A 2 -16.78 36.89 -2.84
N THR A 3 -15.90 36.61 -3.79
CA THR A 3 -16.29 36.36 -5.17
C THR A 3 -16.84 34.94 -5.28
N LYS A 4 -18.17 34.83 -5.39
CA LYS A 4 -18.81 33.53 -5.60
C LYS A 4 -18.54 32.98 -6.99
N ILE A 5 -18.40 31.66 -7.07
CA ILE A 5 -18.34 30.88 -8.32
C ILE A 5 -19.64 30.08 -8.41
N ARG A 6 -20.24 29.98 -9.61
CA ARG A 6 -21.40 29.12 -9.84
C ARG A 6 -20.97 27.76 -10.38
N LEU A 7 -21.09 26.72 -9.57
CA LEU A 7 -20.84 25.34 -9.98
C LEU A 7 -22.13 24.73 -10.54
N GLY A 8 -22.04 23.98 -11.64
CA GLY A 8 -23.17 23.29 -12.27
C GLY A 8 -22.89 21.82 -12.58
N THR A 9 -23.96 21.02 -12.60
CA THR A 9 -23.96 19.61 -13.04
C THR A 9 -25.32 19.26 -13.66
N CYS A 10 -25.36 18.24 -14.50
CA CYS A 10 -26.58 17.73 -15.12
C CYS A 10 -26.49 16.22 -15.37
N SER A 11 -27.63 15.60 -15.67
CA SER A 11 -27.76 14.14 -15.78
C SER A 11 -28.11 13.61 -17.19
N PRO A 12 -27.54 14.13 -18.30
CA PRO A 12 -27.91 13.72 -19.66
C PRO A 12 -27.50 12.27 -19.97
N ALA A 13 -28.18 11.64 -20.93
CA ALA A 13 -27.77 10.37 -21.52
C ALA A 13 -26.87 10.57 -22.75
N THR A 14 -25.86 9.70 -22.91
CA THR A 14 -25.04 9.62 -24.14
C THR A 14 -25.93 9.46 -25.38
N GLN A 15 -25.58 10.14 -26.47
CA GLN A 15 -26.32 10.03 -27.75
C GLN A 15 -25.77 8.87 -28.58
N ALA A 16 -26.47 8.49 -29.66
CA ALA A 16 -26.09 7.33 -30.48
C ALA A 16 -24.68 7.44 -31.08
N THR A 17 -24.19 8.65 -31.34
CA THR A 17 -22.85 8.91 -31.87
C THR A 17 -22.07 9.97 -31.08
N THR A 18 -20.73 9.95 -31.23
CA THR A 18 -19.83 10.96 -30.65
C THR A 18 -20.15 12.39 -31.13
N PRO A 19 -20.38 12.67 -32.43
CA PRO A 19 -20.76 14.02 -32.88
C PRO A 19 -22.08 14.53 -32.29
N GLU A 20 -23.10 13.68 -32.17
CA GLU A 20 -24.37 14.06 -31.52
C GLU A 20 -24.20 14.35 -30.04
N THR A 21 -23.34 13.58 -29.36
CA THR A 21 -22.98 13.80 -27.96
C THR A 21 -22.23 15.12 -27.79
N LEU A 22 -21.29 15.46 -28.68
CA LEU A 22 -20.61 16.76 -28.70
C LEU A 22 -21.57 17.92 -28.98
N ALA A 23 -22.54 17.73 -29.88
CA ALA A 23 -23.61 18.72 -30.12
C ALA A 23 -24.53 18.90 -28.90
N LEU A 24 -24.79 17.84 -28.12
CA LEU A 24 -25.50 17.93 -26.84
C LEU A 24 -24.66 18.66 -25.78
N ILE A 25 -23.35 18.37 -25.67
CA ILE A 25 -22.40 19.10 -24.80
C ILE A 25 -22.42 20.60 -25.12
N SER A 26 -22.38 20.97 -26.40
CA SER A 26 -22.45 22.36 -26.85
C SER A 26 -23.75 23.05 -26.39
N ARG A 27 -24.92 22.42 -26.60
CA ARG A 27 -26.22 22.94 -26.15
C ARG A 27 -26.30 23.05 -24.61
N LEU A 28 -25.76 22.09 -23.87
CA LEU A 28 -25.73 22.12 -22.40
C LEU A 28 -24.82 23.24 -21.88
N ALA A 29 -23.63 23.42 -22.47
CA ALA A 29 -22.72 24.50 -22.12
C ALA A 29 -23.30 25.89 -22.42
N GLN A 30 -24.01 26.05 -23.55
CA GLN A 30 -24.74 27.29 -23.87
C GLN A 30 -25.85 27.58 -22.85
N ARG A 31 -26.64 26.57 -22.45
CA ARG A 31 -27.67 26.69 -21.41
C ARG A 31 -27.07 27.03 -20.05
N ALA A 32 -25.96 26.41 -19.67
CA ALA A 32 -25.23 26.69 -18.45
C ALA A 32 -24.69 28.13 -18.42
N ALA A 33 -24.12 28.61 -19.54
CA ALA A 33 -23.63 29.99 -19.68
C ALA A 33 -24.77 31.01 -19.57
N ALA A 34 -25.94 30.74 -20.18
CA ALA A 34 -27.14 31.56 -20.03
C ALA A 34 -27.66 31.60 -18.58
N GLN A 35 -27.38 30.57 -17.78
CA GLN A 35 -27.67 30.51 -16.34
C GLN A 35 -26.52 31.08 -15.48
N GLY A 36 -25.46 31.63 -16.08
CA GLY A 36 -24.31 32.20 -15.38
C GLY A 36 -23.45 31.19 -14.62
N VAL A 37 -23.50 29.91 -15.01
CA VAL A 37 -22.59 28.86 -14.51
C VAL A 37 -21.16 29.19 -14.93
N ASP A 38 -20.19 28.95 -14.04
CA ASP A 38 -18.76 29.17 -14.30
C ASP A 38 -18.03 27.86 -14.64
N LEU A 39 -18.44 26.74 -14.02
CA LEU A 39 -17.90 25.40 -14.23
C LEU A 39 -19.03 24.37 -14.33
N LEU A 40 -18.99 23.53 -15.37
CA LEU A 40 -19.97 22.46 -15.62
C LEU A 40 -19.27 21.08 -15.58
N LEU A 41 -19.73 20.21 -14.68
CA LEU A 41 -19.36 18.79 -14.68
C LEU A 41 -20.40 17.97 -15.47
N LEU A 42 -19.92 17.07 -16.33
CA LEU A 42 -20.72 16.09 -17.07
C LEU A 42 -20.39 14.64 -16.63
N PRO A 43 -21.29 13.66 -16.86
CA PRO A 43 -21.18 12.30 -16.30
C PRO A 43 -19.97 11.46 -16.73
N GLU A 44 -19.76 10.33 -16.04
CA GLU A 44 -18.80 9.29 -16.40
C GLU A 44 -19.12 8.69 -17.77
N ALA A 45 -18.09 8.40 -18.58
CA ALA A 45 -18.22 7.75 -19.89
C ALA A 45 -19.24 8.43 -20.84
N PHE A 46 -19.52 9.72 -20.65
CA PHE A 46 -20.57 10.42 -21.38
C PHE A 46 -20.29 10.46 -22.88
N ILE A 47 -19.03 10.67 -23.29
CA ILE A 47 -18.56 10.49 -24.66
C ILE A 47 -18.01 9.07 -24.84
N GLY A 48 -18.40 8.37 -25.91
CA GLY A 48 -18.07 6.96 -26.15
C GLY A 48 -18.99 5.96 -25.45
N GLY A 49 -19.71 6.38 -24.40
CA GLY A 49 -20.81 5.64 -23.80
C GLY A 49 -20.43 4.58 -22.77
N TYR A 50 -21.33 4.37 -21.80
CA TYR A 50 -21.28 3.26 -20.85
C TYR A 50 -22.10 2.08 -21.39
N PRO A 51 -21.52 0.88 -21.60
CA PRO A 51 -22.21 -0.27 -22.22
C PRO A 51 -23.14 -1.00 -21.22
N ARG A 52 -24.21 -0.33 -20.76
CA ARG A 52 -25.16 -0.90 -19.79
C ARG A 52 -25.90 -2.09 -20.42
N GLY A 53 -25.99 -3.20 -19.68
CA GLY A 53 -26.66 -4.43 -20.12
C GLY A 53 -25.81 -5.36 -21.00
N SER A 54 -24.70 -4.90 -21.59
CA SER A 54 -23.81 -5.77 -22.38
C SER A 54 -22.99 -6.72 -21.51
N THR A 55 -22.76 -7.92 -22.03
CA THR A 55 -21.84 -8.93 -21.47
C THR A 55 -20.62 -9.18 -22.37
N PHE A 56 -20.56 -8.56 -23.56
CA PHE A 56 -19.58 -8.83 -24.62
C PHE A 56 -19.39 -10.32 -24.92
N GLY A 57 -20.45 -11.13 -24.77
CA GLY A 57 -20.43 -12.59 -24.96
C GLY A 57 -19.41 -13.33 -24.10
N CYS A 58 -19.00 -12.75 -22.97
CA CYS A 58 -17.95 -13.30 -22.11
C CYS A 58 -18.52 -14.26 -21.05
N ALA A 59 -17.96 -15.46 -20.98
CA ALA A 59 -18.16 -16.40 -19.89
C ALA A 59 -16.81 -16.88 -19.34
N ILE A 60 -16.80 -17.61 -18.23
CA ILE A 60 -15.56 -18.13 -17.65
C ILE A 60 -14.95 -19.16 -18.61
N GLY A 61 -13.79 -18.82 -19.18
CA GLY A 61 -13.06 -19.68 -20.13
C GLY A 61 -13.44 -19.49 -21.60
N SER A 62 -14.59 -18.90 -21.95
CA SER A 62 -15.07 -18.78 -23.33
C SER A 62 -15.54 -17.36 -23.70
N ARG A 63 -15.49 -17.05 -25.01
CA ARG A 63 -15.99 -15.79 -25.59
C ARG A 63 -16.65 -16.09 -26.92
N THR A 64 -17.85 -15.59 -27.16
CA THR A 64 -18.55 -15.76 -28.44
C THR A 64 -17.92 -14.89 -29.54
N GLU A 65 -18.16 -15.24 -30.80
CA GLU A 65 -17.71 -14.44 -31.95
C GLU A 65 -18.43 -13.08 -31.98
N ALA A 66 -19.77 -13.09 -31.89
CA ALA A 66 -20.59 -11.88 -31.79
C ALA A 66 -20.16 -10.92 -30.65
N GLY A 67 -19.68 -11.45 -29.52
CA GLY A 67 -19.13 -10.63 -28.42
C GLY A 67 -17.81 -9.93 -28.76
N ARG A 68 -16.99 -10.51 -29.64
CA ARG A 68 -15.79 -9.86 -30.19
C ARG A 68 -16.17 -8.75 -31.17
N ASP A 69 -17.18 -8.96 -32.00
CA ASP A 69 -17.67 -7.95 -32.95
C ASP A 69 -18.39 -6.80 -32.25
N GLU A 70 -19.09 -7.07 -31.16
CA GLU A 70 -19.63 -6.06 -30.24
C GLU A 70 -18.50 -5.23 -29.60
N TYR A 71 -17.46 -5.88 -29.07
CA TYR A 71 -16.30 -5.20 -28.51
C TYR A 71 -15.55 -4.36 -29.57
N LEU A 72 -15.40 -4.89 -30.79
CA LEU A 72 -14.76 -4.15 -31.89
C LEU A 72 -15.54 -2.89 -32.27
N ARG A 73 -16.87 -2.98 -32.37
CA ARG A 73 -17.72 -1.79 -32.62
C ARG A 73 -17.59 -0.77 -31.49
N TYR A 74 -17.63 -1.22 -30.23
CA TYR A 74 -17.45 -0.35 -29.06
C TYR A 74 -16.06 0.32 -29.04
N PHE A 75 -15.00 -0.42 -29.40
CA PHE A 75 -13.65 0.10 -29.54
C PHE A 75 -13.53 1.15 -30.67
N GLN A 76 -14.21 0.92 -31.79
CA GLN A 76 -14.24 1.85 -32.93
C GLN A 76 -15.01 3.13 -32.64
N SER A 77 -16.04 3.09 -31.78
CA SER A 77 -16.79 4.28 -31.34
C SER A 77 -16.12 5.09 -30.22
N ALA A 78 -15.15 4.52 -29.51
CA ALA A 78 -14.38 5.23 -28.48
C ALA A 78 -13.49 6.33 -29.08
N VAL A 79 -13.32 7.43 -28.35
CA VAL A 79 -12.66 8.64 -28.87
C VAL A 79 -11.15 8.53 -28.89
N ASP A 80 -10.53 9.09 -29.92
CA ASP A 80 -9.08 9.19 -30.07
C ASP A 80 -8.62 10.60 -29.71
N LEU A 81 -8.04 10.76 -28.52
CA LEU A 81 -7.55 12.05 -28.07
C LEU A 81 -6.14 12.40 -28.58
N GLY A 82 -5.51 11.54 -29.41
CA GLY A 82 -4.12 11.72 -29.81
C GLY A 82 -3.14 11.57 -28.64
N ASP A 83 -3.42 10.66 -27.71
CA ASP A 83 -2.54 10.34 -26.58
C ASP A 83 -2.04 8.89 -26.63
N VAL A 84 -0.92 8.64 -25.99
CA VAL A 84 -0.27 7.33 -25.91
C VAL A 84 -0.82 6.49 -24.76
N VAL A 85 -0.37 5.24 -24.67
CA VAL A 85 -0.59 4.40 -23.49
C VAL A 85 0.18 4.95 -22.29
N GLY A 86 1.45 5.30 -22.46
CA GLY A 86 2.32 5.80 -21.39
C GLY A 86 2.70 4.72 -20.37
N GLU A 87 3.55 5.07 -19.41
CA GLU A 87 3.95 4.14 -18.34
C GLU A 87 2.73 3.74 -17.50
N ALA A 88 2.51 2.44 -17.32
CA ALA A 88 1.37 1.89 -16.56
C ALA A 88 -0.01 2.46 -16.96
N GLY A 89 -0.19 2.90 -18.21
CA GLY A 89 -1.43 3.52 -18.67
C GLY A 89 -1.57 5.02 -18.35
N ALA A 90 -0.50 5.73 -17.98
CA ALA A 90 -0.53 7.15 -17.60
C ALA A 90 -0.90 8.13 -18.73
N GLY A 91 -0.72 7.76 -20.00
CA GLY A 91 -0.66 8.71 -21.11
C GLY A 91 0.67 9.46 -21.15
N ALA A 92 0.79 10.47 -22.03
CA ALA A 92 1.97 11.35 -22.08
C ALA A 92 1.92 12.51 -21.08
N GLY A 93 0.82 12.67 -20.34
CA GLY A 93 0.66 13.69 -19.31
C GLY A 93 0.84 15.11 -19.87
N ASP A 94 1.79 15.86 -19.31
CA ASP A 94 2.02 17.27 -19.61
C ASP A 94 2.41 17.49 -21.09
N TRP A 95 3.10 16.53 -21.75
CA TRP A 95 3.41 16.60 -23.19
C TRP A 95 2.15 16.53 -24.07
N TRP A 96 1.15 15.72 -23.68
CA TRP A 96 -0.14 15.71 -24.38
C TRP A 96 -0.89 17.01 -24.16
N VAL A 97 -0.96 17.49 -22.91
CA VAL A 97 -1.62 18.76 -22.56
C VAL A 97 -1.04 19.91 -23.39
N ASN A 98 0.28 20.05 -23.45
CA ASN A 98 0.99 21.11 -24.16
C ASN A 98 1.04 20.95 -25.69
N ARG A 99 0.50 19.85 -26.25
CA ARG A 99 0.61 19.49 -27.69
C ARG A 99 2.07 19.33 -28.17
N GLU A 100 2.93 18.77 -27.31
CA GLU A 100 4.36 18.50 -27.58
C GLU A 100 4.61 17.11 -28.20
N LEU A 101 3.57 16.30 -28.41
CA LEU A 101 3.66 15.01 -29.09
C LEU A 101 3.83 15.17 -30.60
N ASP A 102 4.57 14.25 -31.22
CA ASP A 102 4.72 14.16 -32.69
C ASP A 102 3.37 14.17 -33.40
N ALA A 103 3.24 14.95 -34.48
CA ALA A 103 1.99 15.12 -35.21
C ALA A 103 1.38 13.82 -35.76
N ALA A 104 2.19 12.77 -35.97
CA ALA A 104 1.73 11.44 -36.37
C ALA A 104 1.04 10.64 -35.24
N VAL A 105 1.22 11.06 -33.98
CA VAL A 105 0.66 10.43 -32.77
C VAL A 105 -0.36 11.35 -32.09
N GLY A 106 -0.10 12.67 -32.12
CA GLY A 106 -0.88 13.69 -31.41
C GLY A 106 -2.13 14.24 -32.11
N ALA A 107 -2.47 13.76 -33.32
CA ALA A 107 -3.53 14.36 -34.14
C ALA A 107 -4.97 14.08 -33.64
N GLY A 108 -5.23 12.92 -33.04
CA GLY A 108 -6.55 12.51 -32.54
C GLY A 108 -7.66 12.46 -33.61
N ASP A 109 -8.91 12.43 -33.15
CA ASP A 109 -10.14 12.43 -33.99
C ASP A 109 -10.87 13.78 -34.06
N GLY A 110 -10.31 14.83 -33.46
CA GLY A 110 -10.93 16.17 -33.37
C GLY A 110 -11.83 16.40 -32.14
N THR A 111 -12.10 15.36 -31.32
CA THR A 111 -12.90 15.50 -30.08
C THR A 111 -12.28 16.51 -29.12
N ARG A 112 -10.95 16.55 -29.03
CA ARG A 112 -10.22 17.53 -28.20
C ARG A 112 -10.52 18.96 -28.66
N GLU A 113 -10.32 19.23 -29.95
CA GLU A 113 -10.49 20.53 -30.57
C GLU A 113 -11.93 21.05 -30.42
N GLU A 114 -12.91 20.16 -30.56
CA GLU A 114 -14.33 20.52 -30.41
C GLU A 114 -14.70 20.85 -28.96
N LEU A 115 -14.18 20.10 -27.97
CA LEU A 115 -14.35 20.44 -26.55
C LEU A 115 -13.66 21.77 -26.20
N GLU A 116 -12.45 22.01 -26.70
CA GLU A 116 -11.72 23.28 -26.55
C GLU A 116 -12.49 24.45 -27.21
N ARG A 117 -13.13 24.22 -28.36
CA ARG A 117 -14.00 25.19 -29.05
C ARG A 117 -15.25 25.52 -28.23
N ILE A 118 -15.98 24.52 -27.75
CA ILE A 118 -17.21 24.68 -26.94
C ILE A 118 -16.90 25.48 -25.65
N ALA A 119 -15.85 25.10 -24.91
CA ALA A 119 -15.45 25.82 -23.71
C ALA A 119 -15.12 27.29 -23.99
N ARG A 120 -14.33 27.55 -25.04
CA ARG A 120 -13.93 28.92 -25.46
C ARG A 120 -15.11 29.78 -25.89
N GLU A 121 -16.08 29.24 -26.63
CA GLU A 121 -17.25 29.99 -27.11
C GLU A 121 -18.28 30.28 -26.01
N THR A 122 -18.46 29.35 -25.07
CA THR A 122 -19.44 29.49 -23.98
C THR A 122 -18.87 30.19 -22.75
N GLY A 123 -17.55 30.25 -22.60
CA GLY A 123 -16.87 30.76 -21.41
C GLY A 123 -16.88 29.80 -20.21
N ILE A 124 -17.44 28.59 -20.36
CA ILE A 124 -17.57 27.58 -19.31
C ILE A 124 -16.27 26.82 -19.11
N PHE A 125 -15.84 26.62 -17.86
CA PHE A 125 -14.88 25.56 -17.54
C PHE A 125 -15.59 24.21 -17.61
N LEU A 126 -15.24 23.39 -18.61
CA LEU A 126 -15.93 22.13 -18.88
C LEU A 126 -15.13 20.95 -18.32
N VAL A 127 -15.79 20.05 -17.61
CA VAL A 127 -15.23 18.75 -17.21
C VAL A 127 -16.18 17.66 -17.66
N THR A 128 -15.69 16.67 -18.40
CA THR A 128 -16.52 15.57 -18.91
C THR A 128 -15.81 14.24 -18.79
N GLY A 129 -16.57 13.19 -18.47
CA GLY A 129 -16.14 11.81 -18.60
C GLY A 129 -16.22 11.34 -20.06
N LEU A 130 -15.30 10.46 -20.44
CA LEU A 130 -15.23 9.86 -21.78
C LEU A 130 -14.56 8.48 -21.75
N ILE A 131 -14.73 7.72 -22.82
CA ILE A 131 -13.99 6.50 -23.12
C ILE A 131 -12.99 6.81 -24.22
N GLU A 132 -11.71 6.91 -23.88
CA GLU A 132 -10.63 7.08 -24.86
C GLU A 132 -10.08 5.74 -25.32
N ARG A 133 -9.63 5.66 -26.58
CA ARG A 133 -8.78 4.57 -27.06
C ARG A 133 -7.33 5.05 -27.17
N ALA A 134 -6.39 4.21 -26.74
CA ALA A 134 -4.95 4.45 -26.92
C ALA A 134 -4.21 3.11 -27.02
N GLY A 135 -3.38 2.96 -28.06
CA GLY A 135 -2.52 1.77 -28.25
C GLY A 135 -3.25 0.41 -28.20
N GLY A 136 -4.49 0.34 -28.71
CA GLY A 136 -5.30 -0.89 -28.70
C GLY A 136 -6.07 -1.16 -27.40
N SER A 137 -5.98 -0.28 -26.40
CA SER A 137 -6.72 -0.36 -25.13
C SER A 137 -7.76 0.76 -25.01
N LEU A 138 -8.84 0.50 -24.26
CA LEU A 138 -9.81 1.52 -23.86
C LEU A 138 -9.56 1.98 -22.42
N TYR A 139 -9.69 3.27 -22.15
CA TYR A 139 -9.61 3.84 -20.81
C TYR A 139 -10.83 4.70 -20.51
N CYS A 140 -11.47 4.44 -19.38
CA CYS A 140 -12.41 5.41 -18.81
C CYS A 140 -11.61 6.59 -18.25
N ALA A 141 -11.91 7.81 -18.71
CA ALA A 141 -11.12 9.00 -18.43
C ALA A 141 -12.01 10.22 -18.14
N ALA A 142 -11.41 11.25 -17.55
CA ALA A 142 -12.00 12.57 -17.37
C ALA A 142 -11.02 13.64 -17.88
N VAL A 143 -11.53 14.62 -18.62
CA VAL A 143 -10.77 15.75 -19.18
C VAL A 143 -11.20 17.07 -18.56
N TYR A 144 -10.26 18.00 -18.40
CA TYR A 144 -10.50 19.33 -17.84
C TYR A 144 -10.20 20.40 -18.91
N VAL A 145 -11.21 21.18 -19.30
CA VAL A 145 -11.13 22.14 -20.40
C VAL A 145 -11.35 23.55 -19.88
N CYS A 146 -10.29 24.36 -19.90
CA CYS A 146 -10.34 25.76 -19.55
C CYS A 146 -10.79 26.60 -20.78
N PRO A 147 -11.76 27.51 -20.64
CA PRO A 147 -12.25 28.35 -21.75
C PRO A 147 -11.17 29.30 -22.30
N ARG A 148 -10.06 29.49 -21.58
CA ARG A 148 -8.95 30.40 -21.97
C ARG A 148 -7.67 29.67 -22.37
N GLN A 149 -7.48 28.43 -21.93
CA GLN A 149 -6.23 27.67 -22.09
C GLN A 149 -6.40 26.37 -22.89
N GLY A 150 -7.63 25.95 -23.22
CA GLY A 150 -7.92 24.67 -23.85
C GLY A 150 -7.88 23.52 -22.84
N MET A 151 -7.49 22.31 -23.25
CA MET A 151 -7.22 21.21 -22.34
C MET A 151 -6.12 21.60 -21.33
N VAL A 152 -6.45 21.56 -20.04
CA VAL A 152 -5.50 21.82 -18.94
C VAL A 152 -5.18 20.56 -18.12
N GLY A 153 -5.74 19.42 -18.52
CA GLY A 153 -5.41 18.12 -17.95
C GLY A 153 -6.34 17.02 -18.42
N LYS A 154 -5.89 15.78 -18.22
CA LYS A 154 -6.68 14.55 -18.36
C LYS A 154 -6.25 13.57 -17.28
N ARG A 155 -7.16 12.70 -16.85
CA ARG A 155 -6.81 11.54 -16.03
C ARG A 155 -7.58 10.29 -16.43
N ARG A 156 -7.01 9.11 -16.17
CA ARG A 156 -7.61 7.80 -16.43
C ARG A 156 -8.04 7.14 -15.11
N LYS A 157 -9.11 6.35 -15.14
CA LYS A 157 -9.63 5.56 -14.01
C LYS A 157 -8.56 4.54 -13.60
N VAL A 158 -8.03 4.65 -12.39
CA VAL A 158 -6.92 3.83 -11.89
C VAL A 158 -7.33 2.37 -11.81
N MET A 159 -8.59 2.10 -11.50
CA MET A 159 -9.09 0.76 -11.32
C MET A 159 -10.54 0.62 -11.81
N PRO A 160 -10.77 0.01 -12.99
CA PRO A 160 -12.11 -0.38 -13.42
C PRO A 160 -12.77 -1.37 -12.44
N THR A 161 -14.09 -1.32 -12.38
CA THR A 161 -14.92 -2.01 -11.38
C THR A 161 -15.61 -3.25 -11.96
N GLY A 162 -15.55 -4.39 -11.24
CA GLY A 162 -16.26 -5.59 -11.64
C GLY A 162 -15.98 -6.03 -13.08
N THR A 163 -17.03 -6.14 -13.90
CA THR A 163 -16.97 -6.52 -15.32
C THR A 163 -16.35 -5.47 -16.23
N GLU A 164 -16.24 -4.20 -15.82
CA GLU A 164 -15.52 -3.15 -16.58
C GLU A 164 -14.08 -3.59 -16.90
N ARG A 165 -13.46 -4.40 -16.02
CA ARG A 165 -12.09 -4.94 -16.18
C ARG A 165 -11.91 -5.88 -17.37
N LEU A 166 -12.99 -6.30 -18.02
CA LEU A 166 -12.94 -7.09 -19.27
C LEU A 166 -12.73 -6.20 -20.50
N VAL A 167 -13.07 -4.91 -20.43
CA VAL A 167 -13.13 -4.00 -21.58
C VAL A 167 -12.35 -2.70 -21.40
N TRP A 168 -12.12 -2.23 -20.17
CA TRP A 168 -11.34 -1.05 -19.86
C TRP A 168 -10.04 -1.41 -19.14
N ALA A 169 -8.97 -0.74 -19.53
CA ALA A 169 -7.65 -0.84 -18.93
C ALA A 169 -7.50 0.06 -17.69
N GLN A 170 -6.49 -0.25 -16.88
CA GLN A 170 -6.12 0.53 -15.69
C GLN A 170 -5.30 1.75 -16.07
N GLY A 171 -5.65 2.93 -15.54
CA GLY A 171 -4.81 4.11 -15.56
C GLY A 171 -3.75 4.09 -14.45
N ALA A 172 -2.65 4.82 -14.65
CA ALA A 172 -1.62 4.92 -13.63
C ALA A 172 -2.05 5.83 -12.45
N PRO A 173 -1.65 5.52 -11.20
CA PRO A 173 -1.86 6.42 -10.05
C PRO A 173 -1.24 7.81 -10.23
N SER A 174 -0.20 7.94 -11.06
CA SER A 174 0.44 9.22 -11.43
C SER A 174 -0.50 10.19 -12.15
N THR A 175 -1.66 9.72 -12.63
CA THR A 175 -2.72 10.56 -13.24
C THR A 175 -3.68 11.18 -12.23
N LEU A 176 -3.62 10.79 -10.94
CA LEU A 176 -4.40 11.40 -9.85
C LEU A 176 -3.81 12.77 -9.46
N ARG A 177 -3.67 13.70 -10.42
CA ARG A 177 -3.14 15.05 -10.20
C ARG A 177 -4.27 16.07 -10.05
N ALA A 178 -4.12 17.00 -9.12
CA ALA A 178 -4.96 18.19 -9.02
C ALA A 178 -4.57 19.23 -10.09
N VAL A 179 -5.57 19.82 -10.74
CA VAL A 179 -5.43 20.90 -11.72
C VAL A 179 -5.73 22.23 -11.02
N SER A 180 -4.75 23.13 -10.97
CA SER A 180 -4.94 24.50 -10.47
C SER A 180 -5.34 25.44 -11.60
N THR A 181 -6.41 26.20 -11.40
CA THR A 181 -6.88 27.24 -12.34
C THR A 181 -7.41 28.47 -11.58
N THR A 182 -7.80 29.52 -12.29
CA THR A 182 -8.38 30.74 -11.70
C THR A 182 -9.70 31.09 -12.38
N ILE A 183 -10.80 31.01 -11.64
CA ILE A 183 -12.15 31.29 -12.10
C ILE A 183 -12.61 32.57 -11.38
N ARG A 184 -13.00 33.61 -12.12
CA ARG A 184 -13.41 34.93 -11.58
C ARG A 184 -12.42 35.57 -10.58
N GLY A 185 -11.13 35.24 -10.68
CA GLY A 185 -10.09 35.72 -9.76
C GLY A 185 -9.92 34.88 -8.49
N VAL A 186 -10.73 33.84 -8.29
CA VAL A 186 -10.59 32.85 -7.21
C VAL A 186 -9.76 31.68 -7.71
N ARG A 187 -8.76 31.27 -6.92
CA ARG A 187 -7.94 30.08 -7.22
C ARG A 187 -8.71 28.80 -6.88
N VAL A 188 -9.02 28.02 -7.90
CA VAL A 188 -9.66 26.71 -7.78
C VAL A 188 -8.60 25.64 -8.04
N ASN A 189 -8.54 24.64 -7.17
CA ASN A 189 -7.66 23.49 -7.30
C ASN A 189 -8.54 22.24 -7.31
N LEU A 190 -8.74 21.69 -8.51
CA LEU A 190 -9.78 20.71 -8.80
C LEU A 190 -9.20 19.35 -9.19
N ALA A 191 -9.86 18.29 -8.77
CA ALA A 191 -9.50 16.92 -9.15
C ALA A 191 -10.75 16.05 -9.23
N ALA A 192 -10.71 15.03 -10.09
CA ALA A 192 -11.80 14.09 -10.26
C ALA A 192 -11.47 12.68 -9.74
N ALA A 193 -12.44 12.01 -9.12
CA ALA A 193 -12.45 10.57 -8.84
C ALA A 193 -13.69 9.93 -9.49
N ILE A 194 -13.50 8.89 -10.28
CA ILE A 194 -14.51 8.32 -11.16
C ILE A 194 -15.18 7.13 -10.46
N CYS A 195 -16.50 7.18 -10.28
CA CYS A 195 -17.31 6.09 -9.75
C CYS A 195 -16.73 5.53 -8.43
N TRP A 196 -16.48 4.23 -8.34
CA TRP A 196 -16.07 3.57 -7.10
C TRP A 196 -14.64 3.90 -6.63
N GLU A 197 -13.86 4.68 -7.36
CA GLU A 197 -12.64 5.31 -6.81
C GLU A 197 -12.94 6.15 -5.56
N ASN A 198 -14.16 6.70 -5.45
CA ASN A 198 -14.62 7.45 -4.29
C ASN A 198 -14.77 6.58 -3.03
N TYR A 199 -14.96 5.26 -3.15
CA TYR A 199 -14.94 4.35 -2.00
C TYR A 199 -13.51 3.99 -1.56
N MET A 200 -12.47 4.35 -2.33
CA MET A 200 -11.07 4.00 -2.02
C MET A 200 -10.42 5.09 -1.16
N PRO A 201 -10.20 4.87 0.16
CA PRO A 201 -9.75 5.93 1.06
C PRO A 201 -8.37 6.48 0.69
N LEU A 202 -7.46 5.64 0.18
CA LEU A 202 -6.13 6.07 -0.24
C LEU A 202 -6.15 6.95 -1.52
N VAL A 203 -7.09 6.72 -2.44
CA VAL A 203 -7.27 7.59 -3.62
C VAL A 203 -7.76 8.96 -3.17
N ARG A 204 -8.76 9.00 -2.28
CA ARG A 204 -9.27 10.25 -1.72
C ARG A 204 -8.19 11.01 -0.94
N GLN A 205 -7.44 10.33 -0.07
CA GLN A 205 -6.34 10.93 0.68
C GLN A 205 -5.25 11.51 -0.25
N ALA A 206 -4.90 10.82 -1.33
CA ALA A 206 -3.95 11.31 -2.32
C ALA A 206 -4.42 12.60 -3.02
N LEU A 207 -5.74 12.78 -3.21
CA LEU A 207 -6.31 14.02 -3.72
C LEU A 207 -6.37 15.12 -2.64
N TYR A 208 -6.75 14.80 -1.40
CA TYR A 208 -6.77 15.77 -0.29
C TYR A 208 -5.39 16.34 0.01
N ALA A 209 -4.35 15.50 -0.01
CA ALA A 209 -2.95 15.90 0.18
C ALA A 209 -2.45 16.90 -0.88
N GLN A 210 -3.09 16.96 -2.05
CA GLN A 210 -2.81 17.94 -3.10
C GLN A 210 -3.57 19.26 -2.93
N ASN A 211 -4.18 19.51 -1.77
CA ASN A 211 -4.93 20.73 -1.46
C ASN A 211 -6.14 20.95 -2.39
N VAL A 212 -6.85 19.89 -2.78
CA VAL A 212 -8.06 19.99 -3.60
C VAL A 212 -9.15 20.75 -2.82
N ASN A 213 -9.74 21.77 -3.45
CA ASN A 213 -10.85 22.54 -2.89
C ASN A 213 -12.15 22.39 -3.70
N LEU A 214 -12.08 21.83 -4.92
CA LEU A 214 -13.21 21.38 -5.72
C LEU A 214 -13.01 19.91 -6.14
N TYR A 215 -13.82 19.03 -5.57
CA TYR A 215 -13.77 17.59 -5.81
C TYR A 215 -14.87 17.20 -6.80
N LEU A 216 -14.50 16.50 -7.87
CA LEU A 216 -15.40 16.14 -8.96
C LEU A 216 -15.63 14.63 -8.97
N ALA A 217 -16.89 14.21 -8.96
CA ALA A 217 -17.27 12.81 -8.81
C ALA A 217 -18.24 12.35 -9.93
N PRO A 218 -17.78 12.27 -11.19
CA PRO A 218 -18.55 11.62 -12.24
C PRO A 218 -18.73 10.14 -11.91
N THR A 219 -19.94 9.60 -12.11
CA THR A 219 -20.29 8.23 -11.72
C THR A 219 -21.33 7.61 -12.64
N ALA A 220 -21.39 6.28 -12.64
CA ALA A 220 -22.46 5.47 -13.22
C ALA A 220 -23.38 4.83 -12.16
N ASP A 221 -23.10 5.08 -10.87
CA ASP A 221 -23.76 4.52 -9.68
C ASP A 221 -24.98 5.35 -9.25
N ALA A 222 -26.19 4.81 -9.46
CA ALA A 222 -27.46 5.48 -9.18
C ALA A 222 -28.11 5.06 -7.84
N ARG A 223 -27.33 4.53 -6.89
CA ARG A 223 -27.84 4.10 -5.57
C ARG A 223 -27.91 5.28 -4.59
N ASP A 224 -28.92 5.30 -3.72
CA ASP A 224 -29.09 6.35 -2.70
C ASP A 224 -27.87 6.50 -1.77
N ALA A 225 -27.14 5.41 -1.52
CA ALA A 225 -25.89 5.39 -0.76
C ALA A 225 -24.81 6.33 -1.33
N TRP A 226 -24.86 6.65 -2.63
CA TRP A 226 -23.92 7.56 -3.29
C TRP A 226 -23.95 8.97 -2.67
N LEU A 227 -25.14 9.50 -2.36
CA LEU A 227 -25.26 10.82 -1.74
C LEU A 227 -24.59 10.86 -0.36
N SER A 228 -24.75 9.82 0.44
CA SER A 228 -24.09 9.68 1.75
C SER A 228 -22.55 9.65 1.63
N LEU A 229 -22.01 9.05 0.57
CA LEU A 229 -20.59 9.12 0.27
C LEU A 229 -20.16 10.54 -0.10
N MET A 230 -20.88 11.23 -1.00
CA MET A 230 -20.54 12.60 -1.41
C MET A 230 -20.56 13.59 -0.23
N ARG A 231 -21.48 13.41 0.73
CA ARG A 231 -21.52 14.17 1.99
C ARG A 231 -20.29 13.88 2.86
N THR A 232 -19.90 12.62 2.99
CA THR A 232 -18.65 12.22 3.67
C THR A 232 -17.43 12.85 3.00
N VAL A 233 -17.31 12.81 1.67
CA VAL A 233 -16.19 13.38 0.90
C VAL A 233 -16.05 14.89 1.11
N GLY A 234 -17.17 15.63 1.14
CA GLY A 234 -17.18 17.08 1.40
C GLY A 234 -16.69 17.43 2.80
N ILE A 235 -17.16 16.70 3.81
CA ILE A 235 -16.74 16.85 5.21
C ILE A 235 -15.26 16.48 5.40
N GLU A 236 -14.83 15.35 4.85
CA GLU A 236 -13.49 14.78 5.05
C GLU A 236 -12.41 15.59 4.32
N GLY A 237 -12.66 15.97 3.06
CA GLY A 237 -11.72 16.76 2.26
C GLY A 237 -11.78 18.28 2.49
N ARG A 238 -12.82 18.77 3.20
CA ARG A 238 -13.17 20.21 3.30
C ARG A 238 -13.13 20.91 1.94
N CYS A 239 -13.89 20.36 1.02
CA CYS A 239 -13.96 20.77 -0.39
C CYS A 239 -15.42 20.79 -0.86
N PHE A 240 -15.73 21.58 -1.88
CA PHE A 240 -17.01 21.46 -2.58
C PHE A 240 -16.98 20.19 -3.43
N VAL A 241 -18.03 19.36 -3.34
CA VAL A 241 -18.17 18.14 -4.13
C VAL A 241 -19.23 18.35 -5.19
N VAL A 242 -18.90 18.07 -6.45
CA VAL A 242 -19.87 18.06 -7.57
C VAL A 242 -19.92 16.66 -8.15
N SER A 243 -21.10 16.06 -8.17
CA SER A 243 -21.36 14.72 -8.70
C SER A 243 -22.18 14.80 -9.99
N ALA A 244 -21.89 13.94 -10.95
CA ALA A 244 -22.62 13.83 -12.21
C ALA A 244 -22.88 12.36 -12.58
N ASN A 245 -24.14 11.96 -12.74
CA ASN A 245 -24.57 10.64 -13.20
C ASN A 245 -25.59 10.79 -14.32
N MET A 246 -25.57 9.89 -15.31
CA MET A 246 -26.55 9.88 -16.39
C MET A 246 -27.92 9.37 -15.91
N CYS A 247 -28.99 10.05 -16.29
CA CYS A 247 -30.35 9.53 -16.25
C CYS A 247 -30.63 8.81 -17.59
N VAL A 248 -30.85 7.50 -17.54
CA VAL A 248 -30.94 6.61 -18.70
C VAL A 248 -32.17 5.71 -18.56
N THR A 249 -33.15 5.92 -19.43
CA THR A 249 -34.34 5.05 -19.59
C THR A 249 -33.95 3.72 -20.26
N LYS A 250 -34.73 2.66 -20.06
CA LYS A 250 -34.57 1.40 -20.80
C LYS A 250 -35.14 1.47 -22.21
N GLU A 251 -36.17 2.29 -22.40
CA GLU A 251 -36.75 2.60 -23.71
C GLU A 251 -36.01 3.78 -24.36
N PRO A 252 -35.78 3.76 -25.68
CA PRO A 252 -35.17 4.88 -26.39
C PRO A 252 -36.15 6.07 -26.44
N GLN A 253 -35.71 7.22 -25.94
CA GLN A 253 -36.48 8.46 -26.02
C GLN A 253 -36.58 8.91 -27.49
N LEU A 254 -37.75 8.72 -28.10
CA LEU A 254 -38.13 9.43 -29.33
C LEU A 254 -38.17 10.94 -29.02
N PRO A 255 -37.50 11.79 -29.82
CA PRO A 255 -37.53 13.24 -29.59
C PRO A 255 -38.95 13.77 -29.72
N ALA A 256 -39.39 14.55 -28.73
CA ALA A 256 -40.75 15.10 -28.62
C ALA A 256 -41.00 16.25 -29.63
N SER A 257 -40.91 15.96 -30.93
CA SER A 257 -41.18 16.95 -32.00
C SER A 257 -41.63 16.35 -33.35
N VAL A 258 -42.24 15.16 -33.39
CA VAL A 258 -42.97 14.66 -34.57
C VAL A 258 -44.24 13.91 -34.14
N ALA A 259 -45.25 14.65 -33.66
CA ALA A 259 -46.61 14.13 -33.51
C ALA A 259 -47.47 14.68 -34.66
N GLY A 260 -47.50 13.96 -35.79
CA GLY A 260 -48.29 14.33 -36.97
C GLY A 260 -47.96 13.50 -38.20
N GLY A 261 -48.77 12.47 -38.45
CA GLY A 261 -48.66 11.63 -39.65
C GLY A 261 -49.05 10.18 -39.39
N ASP A 262 -50.33 9.85 -39.54
CA ASP A 262 -50.79 8.46 -39.61
C ASP A 262 -50.19 7.73 -40.82
N THR A 263 -49.66 6.53 -40.63
CA THR A 263 -49.88 5.40 -41.55
C THR A 263 -49.65 4.09 -40.81
N ALA A 264 -50.68 3.23 -40.78
CA ALA A 264 -50.57 1.86 -40.26
C ALA A 264 -50.25 0.89 -41.39
N VAL A 265 -49.29 -0.03 -41.18
CA VAL A 265 -49.15 -1.27 -41.97
C VAL A 265 -48.77 -2.43 -41.03
N SER A 266 -49.43 -3.56 -41.28
CA SER A 266 -49.56 -4.82 -40.54
C SER A 266 -48.30 -5.61 -40.13
N GLU A 267 -48.47 -6.42 -39.08
CA GLU A 267 -47.77 -7.70 -38.81
C GLU A 267 -47.95 -8.68 -40.01
N ALA A 268 -47.32 -9.85 -40.19
CA ALA A 268 -46.59 -10.80 -39.33
C ALA A 268 -45.79 -11.76 -40.29
N PRO A 269 -45.49 -13.05 -39.96
CA PRO A 269 -44.86 -13.66 -38.77
C PRO A 269 -43.59 -14.49 -39.17
N GLU A 270 -42.91 -15.11 -38.19
CA GLU A 270 -42.06 -16.34 -38.28
C GLU A 270 -41.27 -16.48 -36.94
N ASP A 271 -41.05 -17.64 -36.31
CA ASP A 271 -41.74 -18.94 -36.36
C ASP A 271 -41.42 -19.73 -35.05
N GLU A 272 -42.32 -20.58 -34.54
CA GLU A 272 -42.07 -21.41 -33.35
C GLU A 272 -41.53 -22.81 -33.70
N GLN A 273 -40.33 -23.16 -33.25
CA GLN A 273 -39.88 -24.48 -32.73
C GLN A 273 -38.35 -24.43 -32.56
N ASP A 274 -37.75 -24.78 -31.42
CA ASP A 274 -37.84 -26.13 -30.84
C ASP A 274 -37.55 -26.14 -29.32
N LYS A 275 -38.20 -27.04 -28.58
CA LYS A 275 -38.01 -27.22 -27.12
C LYS A 275 -37.24 -28.50 -26.83
N ALA A 276 -36.10 -28.38 -26.16
CA ALA A 276 -35.41 -29.52 -25.55
C ALA A 276 -34.92 -29.16 -24.13
N GLU A 277 -35.71 -29.54 -23.12
CA GLU A 277 -35.22 -29.62 -21.74
C GLU A 277 -34.35 -30.87 -21.54
N PRO A 278 -33.39 -30.82 -20.60
CA PRO A 278 -33.29 -31.93 -19.65
C PRO A 278 -33.14 -31.47 -18.20
N ALA A 279 -34.16 -31.80 -17.40
CA ALA A 279 -34.16 -32.33 -16.02
C ALA A 279 -33.29 -31.71 -14.88
N PRO A 280 -33.81 -31.68 -13.63
CA PRO A 280 -33.29 -30.81 -12.57
C PRO A 280 -32.22 -31.46 -11.67
N TYR A 281 -31.42 -30.60 -11.04
CA TYR A 281 -30.74 -30.91 -9.78
C TYR A 281 -31.15 -29.88 -8.72
N ASP A 282 -31.99 -30.33 -7.79
CA ASP A 282 -32.37 -29.60 -6.58
C ASP A 282 -31.25 -29.65 -5.53
N GLU A 283 -30.85 -28.49 -5.00
CA GLU A 283 -30.60 -28.31 -3.57
C GLU A 283 -30.87 -26.84 -3.17
N PRO A 284 -31.68 -26.58 -2.12
CA PRO A 284 -32.17 -25.23 -1.83
C PRO A 284 -31.22 -24.42 -0.94
N ARG A 285 -30.69 -23.30 -1.46
CA ARG A 285 -30.08 -22.25 -0.61
C ARG A 285 -31.17 -21.48 0.14
N ARG A 286 -31.18 -21.59 1.48
CA ARG A 286 -32.11 -20.91 2.41
C ARG A 286 -32.32 -19.43 2.05
N ARG A 287 -33.55 -19.06 1.64
CA ARG A 287 -34.05 -17.67 1.71
C ARG A 287 -34.32 -17.31 3.18
N ARG A 288 -33.98 -16.08 3.58
CA ARG A 288 -34.50 -15.47 4.82
C ARG A 288 -36.01 -15.23 4.66
N ARG A 289 -36.78 -15.33 5.75
CA ARG A 289 -38.21 -14.98 5.77
C ARG A 289 -38.36 -13.60 6.40
N SER A 290 -38.86 -12.64 5.64
CA SER A 290 -39.45 -11.39 6.14
C SER A 290 -40.91 -11.32 5.71
N VAL A 291 -41.70 -10.55 6.44
CA VAL A 291 -43.09 -10.21 6.12
C VAL A 291 -43.24 -8.70 6.29
N ILE A 292 -44.06 -8.07 5.46
CA ILE A 292 -44.36 -6.63 5.54
C ILE A 292 -45.71 -6.47 6.22
N ASP A 293 -45.80 -5.52 7.16
CA ASP A 293 -47.05 -5.20 7.87
C ASP A 293 -47.99 -4.30 7.05
N GLU A 294 -49.20 -4.05 7.57
CA GLU A 294 -50.22 -3.24 6.87
C GLU A 294 -49.83 -1.75 6.76
N ASP A 295 -48.87 -1.28 7.55
CA ASP A 295 -48.29 0.07 7.50
C ASP A 295 -47.04 0.17 6.59
N GLY A 296 -46.60 -0.95 6.00
CA GLY A 296 -45.54 -1.01 4.98
C GLY A 296 -44.12 -1.21 5.51
N ASN A 297 -43.93 -1.61 6.77
CA ASN A 297 -42.62 -1.86 7.36
C ASN A 297 -42.16 -3.31 7.13
N GLU A 298 -40.89 -3.52 6.77
CA GLU A 298 -40.33 -4.88 6.63
C GLU A 298 -39.91 -5.45 8.01
N ILE A 299 -40.63 -6.48 8.46
CA ILE A 299 -40.31 -7.22 9.69
C ILE A 299 -39.47 -8.45 9.31
N VAL A 300 -38.21 -8.44 9.74
CA VAL A 300 -37.26 -9.55 9.56
C VAL A 300 -37.39 -10.51 10.74
N LEU A 301 -37.86 -11.73 10.49
CA LEU A 301 -38.01 -12.74 11.53
C LEU A 301 -36.69 -13.48 11.74
N CYS A 302 -36.16 -13.44 12.97
CA CYS A 302 -35.07 -14.31 13.40
C CYS A 302 -35.54 -15.77 13.45
N ALA A 303 -34.63 -16.71 13.16
CA ALA A 303 -34.92 -18.13 13.25
C ALA A 303 -34.50 -18.66 14.62
N ASP A 304 -35.36 -19.47 15.23
CA ASP A 304 -35.05 -20.20 16.48
C ASP A 304 -33.93 -21.23 16.25
N ASP A 305 -32.91 -21.21 17.10
CA ASP A 305 -32.11 -22.39 17.43
C ASP A 305 -32.54 -22.87 18.82
N GLN A 306 -33.18 -24.04 18.88
CA GLN A 306 -33.53 -24.69 20.15
C GLN A 306 -32.34 -25.49 20.71
N ASN A 307 -32.29 -25.54 22.05
CA ASN A 307 -31.55 -26.50 22.89
C ASN A 307 -30.01 -26.46 22.86
N SER A 308 -29.47 -25.74 23.85
CA SER A 308 -28.63 -26.41 24.85
C SER A 308 -29.13 -26.06 26.25
N GLU A 309 -29.36 -27.08 27.07
CA GLU A 309 -29.83 -26.93 28.45
C GLU A 309 -28.67 -26.48 29.35
N HIS A 310 -28.88 -25.53 30.27
CA HIS A 310 -28.54 -25.65 31.69
C HIS A 310 -29.05 -24.44 32.50
N GLN A 311 -29.72 -24.74 33.62
CA GLN A 311 -30.20 -23.85 34.69
C GLN A 311 -29.47 -24.24 36.00
N PRO A 312 -29.65 -23.53 37.14
CA PRO A 312 -29.90 -22.09 37.34
C PRO A 312 -28.99 -21.51 38.48
N THR A 313 -29.16 -20.23 38.83
CA THR A 313 -29.19 -19.78 40.25
C THR A 313 -29.82 -18.37 40.37
N THR A 314 -30.32 -18.04 41.55
CA THR A 314 -31.31 -16.97 41.84
C THR A 314 -30.79 -15.89 42.81
N HIS A 315 -31.64 -14.88 43.06
CA HIS A 315 -31.61 -13.86 44.15
C HIS A 315 -30.77 -12.59 43.92
N ASP A 316 -31.12 -11.40 44.44
CA ASP A 316 -32.43 -10.77 44.76
C ASP A 316 -32.21 -9.26 45.10
N ASP A 317 -33.30 -8.48 45.09
CA ASP A 317 -33.62 -7.32 45.98
C ASP A 317 -32.94 -5.91 45.95
N GLU A 318 -33.80 -4.92 45.63
CA GLU A 318 -34.24 -3.77 46.47
C GLU A 318 -33.68 -2.30 46.44
N GLN A 319 -34.66 -1.38 46.32
CA GLN A 319 -34.92 -0.11 47.07
C GLN A 319 -34.18 1.27 46.84
N THR A 320 -34.88 2.16 46.10
CA THR A 320 -35.37 3.54 46.47
C THR A 320 -34.55 4.64 47.22
N SER A 321 -34.30 5.80 46.55
CA SER A 321 -34.74 7.23 46.79
C SER A 321 -34.76 7.93 48.20
N PRO A 322 -34.91 9.30 48.37
CA PRO A 322 -34.65 10.54 47.54
C PRO A 322 -34.19 11.86 48.30
N LYS A 323 -34.17 13.05 47.60
CA LYS A 323 -34.17 14.51 48.04
C LYS A 323 -32.79 15.21 48.30
N GLN A 324 -32.55 16.54 48.16
CA GLN A 324 -33.39 17.75 47.87
C GLN A 324 -32.61 18.96 47.23
N ALA A 325 -33.38 19.95 46.70
CA ALA A 325 -33.11 21.30 46.10
C ALA A 325 -31.95 22.19 46.66
N ASN A 326 -31.43 23.28 46.03
CA ASN A 326 -31.61 24.06 44.75
C ASN A 326 -30.36 25.01 44.54
N GLY A 327 -30.14 25.84 43.49
CA GLY A 327 -30.77 26.06 42.17
C GLY A 327 -30.88 27.54 41.70
N ALA A 328 -30.05 28.05 40.75
CA ALA A 328 -30.20 29.38 40.08
C ALA A 328 -29.58 29.47 38.65
N SER A 329 -30.22 30.28 37.77
CA SER A 329 -29.86 30.67 36.37
C SER A 329 -29.94 29.62 35.23
N PRO A 330 -30.39 30.01 34.00
CA PRO A 330 -30.90 29.07 32.99
C PRO A 330 -29.84 28.56 32.00
N VAL A 331 -29.24 27.40 32.30
CA VAL A 331 -28.53 26.62 31.29
C VAL A 331 -29.54 25.85 30.42
N ARG A 332 -29.49 26.00 29.08
CA ARG A 332 -30.21 25.14 28.13
C ARG A 332 -29.64 23.71 28.18
N LYS A 333 -30.07 22.92 29.17
CA LYS A 333 -29.83 21.47 29.19
C LYS A 333 -30.46 20.86 27.95
N HIS A 334 -29.67 20.13 27.16
CA HIS A 334 -30.23 19.25 26.15
C HIS A 334 -31.09 18.19 26.85
N GLY A 335 -32.36 18.09 26.46
CA GLY A 335 -33.23 17.04 26.95
C GLY A 335 -32.69 15.68 26.52
N ARG A 336 -32.56 14.75 27.47
CA ARG A 336 -32.35 13.33 27.18
C ARG A 336 -33.48 12.88 26.24
N ARG A 337 -33.16 12.18 25.15
CA ARG A 337 -34.16 11.74 24.16
C ARG A 337 -35.27 10.95 24.86
N LYS A 338 -36.52 11.12 24.43
CA LYS A 338 -37.61 10.27 24.91
C LYS A 338 -37.47 8.90 24.26
N SER A 339 -37.30 7.90 25.10
CA SER A 339 -37.41 6.49 24.77
C SER A 339 -38.64 5.88 25.42
N VAL A 340 -39.10 4.77 24.88
CA VAL A 340 -40.13 3.89 25.46
C VAL A 340 -39.57 2.47 25.40
N PHE A 341 -39.91 1.64 26.38
CA PHE A 341 -39.52 0.23 26.40
C PHE A 341 -40.69 -0.62 25.91
N ASP A 342 -40.40 -1.67 25.14
CA ASP A 342 -41.40 -2.70 24.80
C ASP A 342 -41.61 -3.69 25.96
N GLU A 343 -42.55 -4.62 25.80
CA GLU A 343 -42.91 -5.60 26.85
C GLU A 343 -41.78 -6.61 27.14
N ASP A 344 -40.82 -6.75 26.21
CA ASP A 344 -39.60 -7.57 26.36
C ASP A 344 -38.39 -6.77 26.90
N GLY A 345 -38.56 -5.47 27.18
CA GLY A 345 -37.57 -4.64 27.88
C GLY A 345 -36.54 -3.91 27.01
N ASN A 346 -36.75 -3.80 25.69
CA ASN A 346 -35.81 -3.14 24.78
C ASN A 346 -36.06 -1.62 24.68
N GLU A 347 -35.00 -0.79 24.72
CA GLU A 347 -35.14 0.68 24.66
C GLU A 347 -35.33 1.19 23.21
N ILE A 348 -36.55 1.62 22.87
CA ILE A 348 -36.88 2.23 21.57
C ILE A 348 -36.74 3.75 21.67
N VAL A 349 -35.81 4.34 20.93
CA VAL A 349 -35.53 5.79 20.95
C VAL A 349 -36.30 6.52 19.84
N LEU A 350 -37.25 7.38 20.21
CA LEU A 350 -38.12 8.06 19.24
C LEU A 350 -37.44 9.27 18.59
N CYS A 351 -37.53 9.35 17.26
CA CYS A 351 -37.11 10.52 16.49
C CYS A 351 -38.08 11.70 16.68
N ARG A 352 -37.56 12.93 16.57
CA ARG A 352 -38.31 14.15 16.86
C ARG A 352 -38.94 14.72 15.59
N GLU A 353 -40.25 14.61 15.47
CA GLU A 353 -41.00 15.34 14.45
C GLU A 353 -41.07 16.83 14.81
N GLU A 354 -40.49 17.68 13.96
CA GLU A 354 -40.93 19.07 13.73
C GLU A 354 -40.24 19.57 12.45
N HIS A 355 -41.03 20.01 11.45
CA HIS A 355 -40.68 20.51 10.09
C HIS A 355 -40.96 19.63 8.86
N LEU A 356 -41.76 18.56 8.96
CA LEU A 356 -42.42 17.94 7.79
C LEU A 356 -43.88 18.43 7.63
N SER A 357 -44.08 19.71 7.29
CA SER A 357 -45.43 20.21 6.96
C SER A 357 -45.44 21.50 6.10
N LYS A 358 -44.90 21.44 4.87
CA LYS A 358 -45.25 22.35 3.75
C LYS A 358 -44.74 21.94 2.36
N ALA A 359 -44.74 20.65 2.04
CA ALA A 359 -44.39 20.15 0.70
C ALA A 359 -45.12 18.82 0.38
N GLY A 360 -46.45 18.81 0.43
CA GLY A 360 -47.25 17.57 0.32
C GLY A 360 -48.70 17.80 -0.07
N ALA A 361 -48.99 18.76 -0.96
CA ALA A 361 -50.36 19.09 -1.36
C ALA A 361 -50.47 19.54 -2.83
N ARG A 362 -49.79 18.86 -3.76
CA ARG A 362 -50.03 19.00 -5.21
C ARG A 362 -49.46 17.85 -6.07
N ALA A 363 -49.83 16.60 -5.75
CA ALA A 363 -49.46 15.44 -6.57
C ALA A 363 -50.48 14.28 -6.50
N GLN A 364 -51.78 14.58 -6.55
CA GLN A 364 -52.81 13.59 -6.93
C GLN A 364 -53.84 14.23 -7.85
N ALA A 365 -53.61 14.10 -9.17
CA ALA A 365 -54.58 14.37 -10.21
C ALA A 365 -54.18 13.65 -11.52
N GLY A 366 -54.75 12.47 -11.75
CA GLY A 366 -54.96 11.88 -13.09
C GLY A 366 -53.75 11.31 -13.84
N GLY A 367 -53.80 10.00 -14.13
CA GLY A 367 -52.98 9.38 -15.16
C GLY A 367 -52.65 7.91 -14.90
N GLN A 368 -53.35 6.99 -15.57
CA GLN A 368 -52.78 5.66 -15.83
C GLN A 368 -51.70 5.82 -16.89
N GLY A 369 -50.44 5.84 -16.47
CA GLY A 369 -49.26 5.78 -17.34
C GLY A 369 -48.32 4.71 -16.81
N GLY A 370 -47.76 3.89 -17.70
CA GLY A 370 -46.80 2.85 -17.32
C GLY A 370 -45.59 3.46 -16.62
N ALA A 371 -45.10 2.81 -15.56
CA ALA A 371 -43.91 3.27 -14.87
C ALA A 371 -42.69 3.15 -15.80
N THR A 372 -42.11 4.29 -16.19
CA THR A 372 -40.92 4.33 -17.05
C THR A 372 -39.78 3.58 -16.38
N GLU A 373 -39.26 2.54 -17.04
CA GLU A 373 -38.16 1.76 -16.48
C GLU A 373 -36.80 2.41 -16.80
N TYR A 374 -35.90 2.44 -15.81
CA TYR A 374 -34.59 3.09 -15.93
C TYR A 374 -33.43 2.08 -15.79
N TRP A 375 -32.39 2.25 -16.60
CA TRP A 375 -31.06 1.68 -16.35
C TRP A 375 -30.27 2.47 -15.29
N SER A 376 -30.55 3.77 -15.20
CA SER A 376 -29.97 4.68 -14.20
C SER A 376 -30.94 5.84 -13.99
N ARG A 377 -31.29 6.16 -12.74
CA ARG A 377 -32.21 7.27 -12.42
C ARG A 377 -31.50 8.63 -12.30
N GLY A 378 -30.17 8.70 -12.49
CA GLY A 378 -29.38 9.90 -12.22
C GLY A 378 -28.84 9.94 -10.78
N GLY A 379 -29.06 11.03 -10.06
CA GLY A 379 -28.56 11.26 -8.69
C GLY A 379 -27.47 12.34 -8.59
N SER A 380 -27.31 13.19 -9.61
CA SER A 380 -26.33 14.28 -9.64
C SER A 380 -26.59 15.30 -8.51
N CYS A 381 -25.54 15.79 -7.85
CA CYS A 381 -25.68 16.69 -6.70
C CYS A 381 -24.45 17.60 -6.51
N ILE A 382 -24.63 18.66 -5.72
CA ILE A 382 -23.57 19.57 -5.26
C ILE A 382 -23.61 19.63 -3.74
N VAL A 383 -22.47 19.45 -3.08
CA VAL A 383 -22.33 19.39 -1.61
C VAL A 383 -21.25 20.36 -1.15
N ASN A 384 -21.47 21.03 -0.01
CA ASN A 384 -20.51 21.96 0.58
C ASN A 384 -19.45 21.27 1.46
N PRO A 385 -18.38 21.97 1.89
CA PRO A 385 -17.36 21.46 2.82
C PRO A 385 -17.88 21.00 4.19
N PHE A 386 -19.14 21.29 4.54
CA PHE A 386 -19.78 20.92 5.81
C PHE A 386 -20.71 19.70 5.67
N GLY A 387 -20.92 19.20 4.44
CA GLY A 387 -21.78 18.05 4.15
C GLY A 387 -23.26 18.41 3.90
N ASP A 388 -23.59 19.69 3.70
CA ASP A 388 -24.93 20.10 3.26
C ASP A 388 -25.05 19.99 1.73
N VAL A 389 -26.19 19.49 1.27
CA VAL A 389 -26.53 19.43 -0.15
C VAL A 389 -27.01 20.81 -0.60
N LEU A 390 -26.28 21.45 -1.50
CA LEU A 390 -26.62 22.76 -2.06
C LEU A 390 -27.55 22.66 -3.26
N ALA A 391 -27.44 21.58 -4.03
CA ALA A 391 -28.30 21.29 -5.18
C ALA A 391 -28.41 19.78 -5.42
N GLY A 392 -29.57 19.31 -5.88
CA GLY A 392 -29.87 17.89 -6.07
C GLY A 392 -30.28 17.18 -4.77
N PRO A 393 -30.31 15.83 -4.76
CA PRO A 393 -30.00 14.94 -5.89
C PRO A 393 -31.02 15.09 -7.03
N GLN A 394 -30.53 15.22 -8.26
CA GLN A 394 -31.34 15.28 -9.48
C GLN A 394 -31.66 13.85 -9.93
N TRP A 395 -32.90 13.41 -9.70
CA TRP A 395 -33.42 12.12 -10.15
C TRP A 395 -34.37 12.31 -11.33
N GLU A 396 -34.37 11.34 -12.24
CA GLU A 396 -35.37 11.17 -13.32
C GLU A 396 -35.50 12.37 -14.28
N ASP A 397 -34.45 13.19 -14.34
CA ASP A 397 -34.36 14.40 -15.16
C ASP A 397 -33.06 14.38 -15.97
N SER A 398 -33.16 14.11 -17.27
CA SER A 398 -32.04 14.10 -18.22
C SER A 398 -31.71 15.48 -18.80
N ASP A 399 -32.60 16.47 -18.62
CA ASP A 399 -32.53 17.75 -19.34
C ASP A 399 -32.13 18.93 -18.44
N GLY A 400 -32.47 18.90 -17.16
CA GLY A 400 -32.20 19.96 -16.21
C GLY A 400 -30.71 20.15 -15.91
N ILE A 401 -30.33 21.38 -15.59
CA ILE A 401 -29.02 21.74 -15.05
C ILE A 401 -29.25 22.23 -13.63
N ILE A 402 -28.65 21.57 -12.65
CA ILE A 402 -28.65 22.01 -11.26
C ILE A 402 -27.35 22.76 -10.96
N TYR A 403 -27.43 23.84 -10.18
CA TYR A 403 -26.27 24.68 -9.88
C TYR A 403 -26.36 25.33 -8.50
N ALA A 404 -25.22 25.76 -7.97
CA ALA A 404 -25.11 26.49 -6.70
C ALA A 404 -24.02 27.56 -6.76
N ASP A 405 -24.27 28.71 -6.12
CA ASP A 405 -23.28 29.77 -5.92
C ASP A 405 -22.45 29.50 -4.65
N VAL A 406 -21.18 29.15 -4.82
CA VAL A 406 -20.28 28.75 -3.74
C VAL A 406 -19.24 29.82 -3.39
N ASP A 407 -18.87 29.90 -2.11
CA ASP A 407 -17.74 30.68 -1.63
C ASP A 407 -16.58 29.75 -1.27
N PHE A 408 -15.49 29.78 -2.04
CA PHE A 408 -14.34 28.89 -1.83
C PHE A 408 -13.59 29.16 -0.51
N ASP A 409 -13.82 30.29 0.15
CA ASP A 409 -13.33 30.52 1.50
C ASP A 409 -13.99 29.55 2.52
N ASP A 410 -15.16 28.96 2.24
CA ASP A 410 -15.78 27.94 3.09
C ASP A 410 -14.89 26.69 3.23
N CYS A 411 -14.08 26.37 2.20
CA CYS A 411 -13.10 25.29 2.30
C CYS A 411 -12.01 25.61 3.34
N ILE A 412 -11.64 26.88 3.50
CA ILE A 412 -10.69 27.33 4.52
C ILE A 412 -11.37 27.41 5.90
N ARG A 413 -12.62 27.90 5.96
CA ARG A 413 -13.41 27.94 7.20
C ARG A 413 -13.62 26.54 7.78
N GLY A 414 -13.99 25.57 6.94
CA GLY A 414 -14.16 24.17 7.36
C GLY A 414 -12.87 23.47 7.83
N ARG A 415 -11.70 23.92 7.39
CA ARG A 415 -10.40 23.38 7.88
C ARG A 415 -10.09 23.71 9.32
N LEU A 416 -10.78 24.70 9.92
CA LEU A 416 -10.69 24.95 11.36
C LEU A 416 -11.18 23.75 12.18
N ASP A 417 -12.20 23.04 11.68
CA ASP A 417 -12.80 21.89 12.36
C ASP A 417 -12.02 20.58 12.13
N ILE A 418 -11.52 20.38 10.90
CA ILE A 418 -10.71 19.21 10.51
C ILE A 418 -9.89 19.52 9.25
N ASP A 419 -8.59 19.20 9.30
CA ASP A 419 -7.65 19.41 8.19
C ASP A 419 -6.87 18.12 7.92
N VAL A 420 -7.52 17.20 7.19
CA VAL A 420 -7.04 15.83 6.91
C VAL A 420 -5.78 15.80 6.05
N GLY A 421 -5.51 16.86 5.27
CA GLY A 421 -4.28 17.02 4.49
C GLY A 421 -3.10 17.61 5.28
N GLY A 422 -3.38 18.27 6.41
CA GLY A 422 -2.38 18.95 7.25
C GLY A 422 -2.46 18.50 8.71
N SER A 423 -3.01 19.35 9.58
CA SER A 423 -2.89 19.19 11.05
C SER A 423 -3.53 17.95 11.65
N TYR A 424 -4.53 17.35 10.98
CA TYR A 424 -5.14 16.08 11.39
C TYR A 424 -4.47 14.85 10.75
N SER A 425 -3.57 15.04 9.78
CA SER A 425 -2.70 13.97 9.31
C SER A 425 -1.67 13.64 10.39
N ARG A 426 -2.00 12.68 11.27
CA ARG A 426 -1.01 12.10 12.16
C ARG A 426 0.04 11.42 11.29
N THR A 427 1.30 11.85 11.37
CA THR A 427 2.45 11.27 10.67
C THR A 427 2.81 9.89 11.20
N PHE A 428 1.87 8.95 11.11
CA PHE A 428 2.03 7.55 11.44
C PHE A 428 1.80 6.72 10.16
N SER A 429 2.86 6.02 9.71
CA SER A 429 2.79 4.92 8.73
C SER A 429 2.48 5.23 7.25
N SER A 430 2.33 6.50 6.81
CA SER A 430 1.97 6.76 5.39
C SER A 430 2.53 8.04 4.74
N GLN A 431 3.67 8.56 5.19
CA GLN A 431 4.33 9.69 4.52
C GLN A 431 5.55 9.27 3.67
N VAL A 432 5.38 9.39 2.36
CA VAL A 432 6.44 9.85 1.46
C VAL A 432 6.51 11.37 1.63
N PRO A 433 7.56 11.95 2.24
CA PRO A 433 7.58 13.37 2.57
C PRO A 433 7.80 14.26 1.33
N PRO A 434 7.32 15.52 1.30
CA PRO A 434 7.41 16.38 0.10
C PRO A 434 8.84 16.72 -0.33
N SER A 435 9.82 16.61 0.57
CA SER A 435 11.26 16.75 0.28
C SER A 435 11.84 15.61 -0.57
N SER A 436 11.17 14.46 -0.64
CA SER A 436 11.64 13.31 -1.44
C SER A 436 11.35 13.43 -2.94
N SER A 437 10.55 14.40 -3.39
CA SER A 437 10.21 14.57 -4.81
C SER A 437 11.45 14.74 -5.69
N SER A 438 12.44 15.53 -5.27
CA SER A 438 13.70 15.70 -6.00
C SER A 438 14.55 14.43 -6.02
N PHE A 439 14.62 13.68 -4.90
CA PHE A 439 15.34 12.42 -4.82
C PHE A 439 14.72 11.37 -5.73
N LEU A 440 13.41 11.12 -5.61
CA LEU A 440 12.70 10.12 -6.40
C LEU A 440 12.72 10.45 -7.89
N GLN A 441 12.53 11.72 -8.24
CA GLN A 441 12.64 12.19 -9.63
C GLN A 441 14.06 12.01 -10.17
N SER A 442 15.11 12.37 -9.41
CA SER A 442 16.51 12.20 -9.83
C SER A 442 16.92 10.74 -9.97
N LEU A 443 16.43 9.88 -9.06
CA LEU A 443 16.75 8.46 -9.01
C LEU A 443 16.23 7.71 -10.25
N SER A 444 15.07 8.11 -10.77
CA SER A 444 14.44 7.56 -11.97
C SER A 444 14.73 8.35 -13.26
N ASP A 445 15.45 9.48 -13.19
CA ASP A 445 15.73 10.36 -14.34
C ASP A 445 16.67 9.67 -15.36
N PRO A 446 16.22 9.42 -16.62
CA PRO A 446 17.08 8.84 -17.65
C PRO A 446 18.26 9.74 -18.03
N ASN A 447 18.16 11.05 -17.78
CA ASN A 447 19.23 12.01 -18.06
C ASN A 447 20.36 11.97 -17.01
N ARG A 448 20.17 11.24 -15.91
CA ARG A 448 21.15 11.08 -14.82
C ARG A 448 21.63 9.63 -14.72
N PRO A 449 22.36 9.11 -15.72
CA PRO A 449 22.78 7.72 -15.73
C PRO A 449 23.77 7.39 -14.60
N ILE A 450 24.53 8.35 -14.08
CA ILE A 450 25.55 8.12 -13.04
C ILE A 450 25.24 8.99 -11.81
N GLN A 451 25.05 8.36 -10.66
CA GLN A 451 24.58 9.03 -9.44
C GLN A 451 25.41 8.60 -8.23
N SER A 452 25.68 9.52 -7.30
CA SER A 452 26.41 9.24 -6.06
C SER A 452 25.71 9.81 -4.83
N TYR A 453 25.50 8.94 -3.84
CA TYR A 453 24.74 9.20 -2.62
C TYR A 453 25.54 8.83 -1.37
N LEU A 454 25.40 9.64 -0.31
CA LEU A 454 25.92 9.37 1.03
C LEU A 454 24.77 9.46 2.04
N SER A 455 24.56 8.40 2.83
CA SER A 455 23.62 8.46 3.94
C SER A 455 24.19 9.25 5.11
N ARG A 456 23.36 10.12 5.71
CA ARG A 456 23.65 10.78 6.98
C ARG A 456 23.03 10.05 8.18
N SER A 457 22.08 9.14 7.95
CA SER A 457 21.52 8.30 9.00
C SER A 457 22.48 7.17 9.35
N ARG A 458 22.53 6.82 10.64
CA ARG A 458 23.29 5.71 11.18
C ARG A 458 22.42 4.49 11.47
N ASP A 459 21.10 4.56 11.29
CA ASP A 459 20.25 3.41 11.53
C ASP A 459 20.47 2.32 10.44
N PRO A 460 20.86 1.09 10.82
CA PRO A 460 21.03 0.00 9.87
C PRO A 460 19.74 -0.42 9.15
N TYR A 461 18.55 -0.28 9.77
CA TYR A 461 17.30 -0.62 9.07
C TYR A 461 17.01 0.36 7.95
N PHE A 462 17.12 1.66 8.24
CA PHE A 462 16.97 2.73 7.28
C PHE A 462 17.96 2.60 6.12
N ASN A 463 19.27 2.45 6.41
CA ASN A 463 20.29 2.36 5.37
C ASN A 463 20.08 1.17 4.42
N LEU A 464 19.75 -0.02 4.95
CA LEU A 464 19.43 -1.20 4.12
C LEU A 464 18.10 -1.06 3.38
N SER A 465 17.18 -0.24 3.88
CA SER A 465 15.90 0.06 3.22
C SER A 465 16.08 1.02 2.06
N VAL A 466 16.90 2.07 2.23
CA VAL A 466 17.31 2.97 1.13
C VAL A 466 18.07 2.21 0.05
N GLU A 467 19.04 1.36 0.41
CA GLU A 467 19.76 0.49 -0.53
C GLU A 467 18.79 -0.38 -1.35
N HIS A 468 17.79 -1.00 -0.69
CA HIS A 468 16.80 -1.79 -1.39
C HIS A 468 15.88 -0.94 -2.28
N TYR A 469 15.46 0.22 -1.80
CA TYR A 469 14.63 1.15 -2.54
C TYR A 469 15.34 1.61 -3.82
N MET A 470 16.61 1.99 -3.72
CA MET A 470 17.44 2.34 -4.88
C MET A 470 17.53 1.17 -5.88
N LEU A 471 17.72 -0.06 -5.42
CA LEU A 471 17.77 -1.26 -6.27
C LEU A 471 16.44 -1.53 -7.02
N GLN A 472 15.30 -1.14 -6.43
CA GLN A 472 13.99 -1.33 -7.04
C GLN A 472 13.55 -0.18 -7.97
N ASN A 473 13.91 1.06 -7.64
CA ASN A 473 13.28 2.25 -8.24
C ASN A 473 14.22 3.11 -9.11
N SER A 474 15.55 2.95 -9.04
CA SER A 474 16.42 3.72 -9.95
C SER A 474 16.31 3.25 -11.41
N HIS A 475 16.56 4.17 -12.35
CA HIS A 475 16.38 3.94 -13.79
C HIS A 475 17.12 2.67 -14.27
N PRO A 476 16.54 1.84 -15.18
CA PRO A 476 17.14 0.57 -15.63
C PRO A 476 18.61 0.66 -16.04
N ASP A 477 18.97 1.70 -16.79
CA ASP A 477 20.32 1.93 -17.31
C ASP A 477 21.26 2.69 -16.35
N SER A 478 20.75 3.14 -15.20
CA SER A 478 21.54 3.93 -14.25
C SER A 478 22.55 3.08 -13.46
N THR A 479 23.69 3.70 -13.16
CA THR A 479 24.69 3.20 -12.21
C THR A 479 24.77 4.14 -11.02
N VAL A 480 24.48 3.60 -9.83
CA VAL A 480 24.34 4.36 -8.58
C VAL A 480 25.39 3.88 -7.57
N LEU A 481 26.17 4.81 -7.02
CA LEU A 481 26.98 4.58 -5.82
C LEU A 481 26.20 5.07 -4.58
N PHE A 482 26.11 4.24 -3.55
CA PHE A 482 25.54 4.58 -2.25
C PHE A 482 26.50 4.15 -1.13
N CYS A 483 26.89 5.10 -0.28
CA CYS A 483 27.76 4.84 0.86
C CYS A 483 27.04 5.18 2.18
N TYR A 484 27.31 4.40 3.24
CA TYR A 484 26.67 4.58 4.54
C TYR A 484 27.47 3.94 5.68
N ALA A 485 27.42 4.52 6.88
CA ALA A 485 27.89 3.90 8.12
C ALA A 485 26.67 3.57 9.00
N ASN A 486 26.78 2.53 9.83
CA ASN A 486 25.72 2.14 10.76
C ASN A 486 26.20 2.30 12.21
N ASP A 487 25.28 2.57 13.13
CA ASP A 487 25.49 2.32 14.56
C ASP A 487 25.66 0.81 14.83
N PRO A 488 26.26 0.42 15.98
CA PRO A 488 26.66 -0.95 16.26
C PRO A 488 25.57 -1.99 15.95
N CYS A 489 25.85 -2.87 14.99
CA CYS A 489 24.90 -3.90 14.58
C CYS A 489 25.58 -5.13 13.96
N VAL A 490 24.88 -6.26 13.99
CA VAL A 490 25.24 -7.46 13.23
C VAL A 490 24.27 -7.63 12.06
N VAL A 491 24.80 -7.62 10.85
CA VAL A 491 24.04 -7.77 9.61
C VAL A 491 24.20 -9.19 9.06
N ILE A 492 23.12 -9.98 9.11
CA ILE A 492 23.06 -11.34 8.56
C ILE A 492 22.50 -11.34 7.13
N GLY A 493 22.98 -12.25 6.28
CA GLY A 493 22.51 -12.43 4.91
C GLY A 493 21.09 -13.00 4.83
N ARG A 494 20.43 -12.81 3.67
CA ARG A 494 19.02 -13.18 3.46
C ARG A 494 18.67 -14.59 3.92
N ASN A 495 19.50 -15.59 3.59
CA ASN A 495 19.23 -17.01 3.82
C ASN A 495 20.06 -17.59 4.99
N GLN A 496 20.40 -16.77 5.98
CA GLN A 496 21.18 -17.16 7.15
C GLN A 496 20.30 -17.45 8.39
N ASN A 497 20.83 -18.22 9.34
CA ASN A 497 20.15 -18.52 10.59
C ASN A 497 20.73 -17.67 11.75
N PRO A 498 19.96 -16.77 12.38
CA PRO A 498 20.49 -15.88 13.42
C PRO A 498 21.03 -16.63 14.63
N TRP A 499 20.38 -17.76 15.01
CA TRP A 499 20.79 -18.61 16.11
C TRP A 499 22.06 -19.44 15.82
N VAL A 500 22.50 -19.55 14.56
CA VAL A 500 23.79 -20.22 14.21
C VAL A 500 24.90 -19.19 14.02
N GLU A 501 24.59 -18.09 13.34
CA GLU A 501 25.59 -17.12 12.89
C GLU A 501 25.98 -16.09 13.96
N THR A 502 25.15 -15.89 14.99
CA THR A 502 25.30 -14.76 15.93
C THR A 502 25.06 -15.17 17.38
N ASN A 503 25.78 -14.52 18.30
CA ASN A 503 25.63 -14.70 19.73
C ASN A 503 24.54 -13.76 20.28
N LEU A 504 23.28 -14.18 20.18
CA LEU A 504 22.12 -13.38 20.55
C LEU A 504 22.15 -12.91 22.03
N ALA A 505 22.71 -13.70 22.95
CA ALA A 505 22.88 -13.34 24.35
C ALA A 505 23.76 -12.08 24.53
N ARG A 506 24.87 -12.01 23.77
CA ARG A 506 25.77 -10.85 23.80
C ARG A 506 25.18 -9.61 23.13
N LEU A 507 24.37 -9.78 22.07
CA LEU A 507 23.64 -8.66 21.47
C LEU A 507 22.63 -8.05 22.46
N ARG A 508 21.87 -8.89 23.20
CA ARG A 508 20.92 -8.43 24.22
C ARG A 508 21.58 -7.76 25.42
N ARG A 509 22.70 -8.31 25.91
CA ARG A 509 23.46 -7.73 27.06
C ARG A 509 23.81 -6.26 26.85
N ASN A 510 24.25 -5.89 25.65
CA ASN A 510 24.65 -4.52 25.33
C ASN A 510 23.45 -3.56 25.16
N GLY A 511 22.21 -4.06 25.17
CA GLY A 511 20.99 -3.25 25.07
C GLY A 511 20.12 -3.19 26.33
N ALA A 512 20.29 -4.12 27.26
CA ALA A 512 19.63 -4.09 28.56
C ALA A 512 20.56 -3.46 29.59
N GLY A 513 20.31 -2.20 29.96
CA GLY A 513 21.14 -1.46 30.91
C GLY A 513 21.33 -2.19 32.24
N SER A 514 22.52 -2.76 32.44
CA SER A 514 22.92 -3.39 33.70
C SER A 514 23.17 -2.31 34.75
N SER A 515 22.18 -2.07 35.60
CA SER A 515 22.23 -1.07 36.68
C SER A 515 23.09 -1.51 37.88
N THR A 516 24.33 -1.95 37.64
CA THR A 516 25.35 -2.17 38.68
C THR A 516 26.77 -1.94 38.15
N ALA A 517 27.52 -1.15 38.93
CA ALA A 517 28.97 -0.87 38.84
C ALA A 517 29.49 0.11 37.75
N GLY A 518 29.84 1.32 38.20
CA GLY A 518 31.12 1.97 37.81
C GLY A 518 31.16 2.85 36.56
N ILE A 519 30.93 4.16 36.75
CA ILE A 519 31.52 5.31 36.03
C ILE A 519 32.25 4.99 34.70
N GLY A 520 31.57 5.19 33.55
CA GLY A 520 32.23 5.30 32.25
C GLY A 520 31.40 4.76 31.08
N GLU A 521 31.05 5.66 30.15
CA GLU A 521 30.52 5.40 28.80
C GLU A 521 29.15 4.68 28.66
N GLN A 522 28.34 5.21 27.74
CA GLN A 522 27.01 4.69 27.41
C GLN A 522 27.14 3.62 26.32
N GLU A 523 27.29 2.35 26.71
CA GLU A 523 27.22 1.24 25.74
C GLU A 523 25.86 1.24 25.03
N GLN A 524 25.87 1.34 23.69
CA GLN A 524 24.65 1.30 22.89
C GLN A 524 24.22 -0.14 22.54
N PRO A 525 22.91 -0.42 22.42
CA PRO A 525 22.38 -1.71 21.99
C PRO A 525 22.92 -2.13 20.61
N ILE A 526 23.60 -3.29 20.56
CA ILE A 526 24.02 -3.88 19.28
C ILE A 526 22.81 -4.54 18.61
N ARG A 527 22.31 -3.94 17.52
CA ARG A 527 21.12 -4.40 16.81
C ARG A 527 21.41 -5.65 15.96
N LEU A 528 20.42 -6.54 15.76
CA LEU A 528 20.49 -7.64 14.79
C LEU A 528 19.65 -7.30 13.57
N VAL A 529 20.22 -7.32 12.38
CA VAL A 529 19.52 -6.89 11.15
C VAL A 529 19.72 -7.90 10.02
N ARG A 530 18.69 -8.17 9.22
CA ARG A 530 18.77 -9.05 8.03
C ARG A 530 18.75 -8.24 6.74
N ARG A 531 19.80 -8.36 5.92
CA ARG A 531 19.85 -7.72 4.58
C ARG A 531 19.17 -8.57 3.50
N ARG A 532 18.86 -7.95 2.36
CA ARG A 532 18.14 -8.60 1.23
C ARG A 532 19.06 -9.33 0.23
N SER A 533 20.37 -9.13 0.32
CA SER A 533 21.43 -9.81 -0.43
C SER A 533 21.87 -11.13 0.22
N GLY A 534 22.67 -11.92 -0.50
CA GLY A 534 23.29 -13.15 0.05
C GLY A 534 24.55 -12.88 0.89
N GLY A 535 25.31 -13.93 1.20
CA GLY A 535 26.58 -13.87 1.92
C GLY A 535 26.47 -14.09 3.43
N GLY A 536 27.61 -13.98 4.13
CA GLY A 536 27.76 -14.27 5.56
C GLY A 536 27.36 -13.13 6.51
N ALA A 537 27.48 -13.38 7.81
CA ALA A 537 27.21 -12.41 8.86
C ALA A 537 28.42 -11.50 9.08
N VAL A 538 28.17 -10.20 9.28
CA VAL A 538 29.20 -9.17 9.48
C VAL A 538 28.76 -8.20 10.58
N PHE A 539 29.72 -7.58 11.25
CA PHE A 539 29.48 -6.53 12.24
C PHE A 539 29.78 -5.16 11.61
N HIS A 540 28.91 -4.17 11.86
CA HIS A 540 29.10 -2.78 11.45
C HIS A 540 29.11 -1.88 12.70
N ASP A 541 29.94 -0.85 12.68
CA ASP A 541 29.88 0.33 13.55
C ASP A 541 30.33 1.58 12.76
N GLN A 542 30.51 2.72 13.43
CA GLN A 542 30.93 3.98 12.79
C GLN A 542 32.38 3.93 12.25
N GLY A 543 33.20 2.96 12.69
CA GLY A 543 34.52 2.67 12.15
C GLY A 543 34.50 1.81 10.87
N ASN A 544 33.30 1.41 10.41
CA ASN A 544 33.09 0.64 9.19
C ASN A 544 32.20 1.42 8.20
N LEU A 545 32.76 1.78 7.03
CA LEU A 545 31.97 2.36 5.94
C LEU A 545 31.52 1.28 4.95
N ASN A 546 30.22 1.21 4.71
CA ASN A 546 29.63 0.36 3.68
C ASN A 546 29.54 1.13 2.36
N TRP A 547 29.74 0.40 1.26
CA TRP A 547 29.66 0.92 -0.10
C TRP A 547 28.79 -0.02 -0.94
N SER A 548 27.96 0.54 -1.81
CA SER A 548 26.98 -0.18 -2.62
C SER A 548 26.97 0.39 -4.02
N VAL A 549 27.18 -0.45 -5.04
CA VAL A 549 27.04 -0.09 -6.44
C VAL A 549 25.89 -0.86 -7.05
N ILE A 550 24.92 -0.13 -7.59
CA ILE A 550 23.76 -0.68 -8.29
C ILE A 550 23.92 -0.36 -9.78
N CYS A 551 23.87 -1.34 -10.67
CA CYS A 551 24.06 -1.15 -12.10
C CYS A 551 23.18 -2.08 -12.96
N PRO A 552 23.12 -1.89 -14.29
CA PRO A 552 22.46 -2.82 -15.20
C PRO A 552 23.12 -4.21 -15.16
N PRO A 553 22.38 -5.33 -15.30
CA PRO A 553 22.95 -6.68 -15.30
C PRO A 553 24.07 -6.92 -16.32
N PRO A 554 24.02 -6.39 -17.56
CA PRO A 554 25.15 -6.53 -18.50
C PRO A 554 26.43 -5.80 -18.06
N ALA A 555 26.32 -4.80 -17.18
CA ALA A 555 27.44 -4.00 -16.69
C ALA A 555 28.03 -4.51 -15.35
N PHE A 556 27.41 -5.54 -14.76
CA PHE A 556 27.78 -6.13 -13.47
C PHE A 556 28.89 -7.17 -13.62
N ASP A 557 29.92 -7.05 -12.78
CA ASP A 557 30.94 -8.08 -12.57
C ASP A 557 31.34 -8.08 -11.08
N ARG A 558 31.71 -9.25 -10.56
CA ARG A 558 31.98 -9.45 -9.13
C ARG A 558 33.29 -8.83 -8.65
N ASN A 559 34.26 -8.63 -9.53
CA ASN A 559 35.54 -8.00 -9.19
C ASN A 559 35.51 -6.49 -9.47
N LYS A 560 34.82 -6.04 -10.51
CA LYS A 560 34.83 -4.64 -11.02
C LYS A 560 34.70 -3.57 -9.93
N HIS A 561 33.73 -3.69 -9.02
CA HIS A 561 33.54 -2.70 -7.94
C HIS A 561 34.43 -2.96 -6.72
N ALA A 562 34.84 -4.20 -6.45
CA ALA A 562 35.86 -4.47 -5.44
C ALA A 562 37.25 -3.93 -5.84
N GLU A 563 37.62 -4.04 -7.12
CA GLU A 563 38.82 -3.45 -7.72
C GLU A 563 38.78 -1.92 -7.73
N MET A 564 37.59 -1.31 -7.87
CA MET A 564 37.40 0.14 -7.68
C MET A 564 37.78 0.57 -6.26
N VAL A 565 37.30 -0.16 -5.26
CA VAL A 565 37.63 0.12 -3.85
C VAL A 565 39.11 -0.18 -3.53
N VAL A 566 39.71 -1.23 -4.13
CA VAL A 566 41.16 -1.48 -4.04
C VAL A 566 41.98 -0.31 -4.59
N ARG A 567 41.59 0.28 -5.73
CA ARG A 567 42.30 1.45 -6.28
C ARG A 567 42.18 2.67 -5.37
N ALA A 568 41.01 2.91 -4.78
CA ALA A 568 40.82 3.96 -3.76
C ALA A 568 41.72 3.73 -2.53
N LEU A 569 41.75 2.51 -1.98
CA LEU A 569 42.61 2.14 -0.85
C LEU A 569 44.10 2.34 -1.15
N ARG A 570 44.56 1.97 -2.36
CA ARG A 570 45.95 2.20 -2.79
C ARG A 570 46.28 3.69 -2.91
N GLY A 571 45.37 4.50 -3.45
CA GLY A 571 45.51 5.96 -3.51
C GLY A 571 45.57 6.62 -2.13
N LEU A 572 44.91 6.03 -1.13
CA LEU A 572 44.89 6.48 0.27
C LEU A 572 46.05 5.89 1.11
N GLY A 573 47.03 5.25 0.50
CA GLY A 573 48.23 4.76 1.19
C GLY A 573 48.20 3.31 1.65
N VAL A 574 47.28 2.48 1.16
CA VAL A 574 47.19 1.03 1.44
C VAL A 574 47.62 0.21 0.20
N PRO A 575 48.92 0.18 -0.18
CA PRO A 575 49.38 -0.41 -1.44
C PRO A 575 49.11 -1.92 -1.55
N ALA A 576 49.19 -2.63 -0.42
CA ALA A 576 49.00 -4.08 -0.34
C ALA A 576 47.53 -4.55 -0.41
N ALA A 577 46.57 -3.64 -0.61
CA ALA A 577 45.17 -4.00 -0.86
C ALA A 577 45.02 -4.73 -2.21
N ARG A 578 44.24 -5.82 -2.24
CA ARG A 578 43.86 -6.56 -3.45
C ARG A 578 42.54 -7.32 -3.28
N VAL A 579 41.91 -7.69 -4.40
CA VAL A 579 40.78 -8.63 -4.40
C VAL A 579 41.31 -10.07 -4.33
N ASN A 580 40.66 -10.94 -3.57
CA ASN A 580 40.98 -12.37 -3.51
C ASN A 580 40.08 -13.23 -4.41
N SER A 581 40.34 -14.54 -4.49
CA SER A 581 39.55 -15.49 -5.31
C SER A 581 38.07 -15.63 -4.89
N ARG A 582 37.69 -15.10 -3.72
CA ARG A 582 36.31 -15.06 -3.22
C ARG A 582 35.64 -13.69 -3.41
N HIS A 583 36.30 -12.76 -4.09
CA HIS A 583 35.87 -11.39 -4.32
C HIS A 583 35.79 -10.52 -3.05
N ASP A 584 36.45 -10.94 -1.97
CA ASP A 584 36.68 -10.10 -0.79
C ASP A 584 37.93 -9.24 -1.00
N ILE A 585 38.00 -8.08 -0.34
CA ILE A 585 39.22 -7.26 -0.34
C ILE A 585 40.07 -7.63 0.87
N VAL A 586 41.34 -7.90 0.61
CA VAL A 586 42.34 -8.29 1.60
C VAL A 586 43.55 -7.36 1.53
N VAL A 587 44.27 -7.27 2.65
CA VAL A 587 45.57 -6.62 2.76
C VAL A 587 46.55 -7.68 3.24
N ASP A 588 47.65 -7.83 2.52
CA ASP A 588 48.78 -8.65 2.95
C ASP A 588 49.72 -7.80 3.83
N VAL A 589 50.17 -8.36 4.94
CA VAL A 589 51.07 -7.68 5.89
C VAL A 589 52.28 -8.58 6.14
N ASP A 590 53.48 -8.02 5.98
CA ASP A 590 54.73 -8.73 6.28
C ASP A 590 54.87 -8.96 7.79
N ASP A 591 55.37 -10.15 8.19
CA ASP A 591 55.35 -10.61 9.57
C ASP A 591 56.57 -10.09 10.36
N ASP A 592 56.53 -8.81 10.74
CA ASP A 592 57.67 -8.05 11.28
C ASP A 592 58.04 -8.44 12.75
N ASN A 593 57.40 -9.47 13.32
CA ASN A 593 57.66 -9.98 14.67
C ASN A 593 58.72 -11.11 14.66
N GLY A 594 59.95 -10.77 14.30
CA GLY A 594 61.07 -11.73 14.27
C GLY A 594 62.43 -11.04 14.18
N GLY A 595 62.89 -10.42 15.27
CA GLY A 595 64.18 -9.74 15.28
C GLY A 595 65.37 -10.67 14.99
N GLY A 596 66.07 -10.40 13.88
CA GLY A 596 67.43 -10.90 13.62
C GLY A 596 67.54 -12.35 13.14
N GLY A 597 67.30 -12.59 11.84
CA GLY A 597 67.70 -13.85 11.19
C GLY A 597 66.96 -14.06 9.86
N GLY A 598 67.68 -14.15 8.75
CA GLY A 598 67.07 -14.25 7.42
C GLY A 598 66.27 -15.54 7.22
N GLY A 599 64.96 -15.39 6.96
CA GLY A 599 64.06 -16.45 6.54
C GLY A 599 62.74 -15.86 6.06
N GLY A 600 62.31 -16.21 4.85
CA GLY A 600 61.11 -15.63 4.25
C GLY A 600 59.83 -16.10 4.93
N GLY A 601 59.33 -15.32 5.89
CA GLY A 601 57.97 -15.47 6.41
C GLY A 601 56.96 -15.22 5.28
N GLN A 602 55.91 -16.04 5.19
CA GLN A 602 54.83 -15.76 4.25
C GLN A 602 54.01 -14.57 4.78
N PRO A 603 53.71 -13.55 3.95
CA PRO A 603 52.93 -12.40 4.39
C PRO A 603 51.54 -12.84 4.84
N GLN A 604 51.10 -12.34 6.01
CA GLN A 604 49.81 -12.72 6.56
C GLN A 604 48.69 -11.89 5.91
N THR A 605 47.81 -12.58 5.18
CA THR A 605 46.60 -11.97 4.59
C THR A 605 45.52 -11.70 5.65
N PHE A 606 45.05 -10.47 5.72
CA PHE A 606 43.88 -10.06 6.51
C PHE A 606 42.74 -9.57 5.61
N LYS A 607 41.50 -9.94 5.93
CA LYS A 607 40.30 -9.42 5.26
C LYS A 607 39.92 -8.04 5.83
N VAL A 608 39.74 -7.07 4.94
CA VAL A 608 39.38 -5.69 5.30
C VAL A 608 38.00 -5.27 4.78
N SER A 609 37.48 -5.93 3.75
CA SER A 609 36.14 -5.69 3.21
C SER A 609 35.51 -7.01 2.75
N GLY A 610 34.24 -7.22 3.07
CA GLY A 610 33.47 -8.38 2.65
C GLY A 610 32.43 -8.04 1.59
N SER A 611 32.43 -8.77 0.47
CA SER A 611 31.48 -8.54 -0.64
C SER A 611 30.20 -9.38 -0.51
N ALA A 612 29.06 -8.78 -0.85
CA ALA A 612 27.78 -9.45 -1.03
C ALA A 612 27.00 -8.89 -2.22
N TYR A 613 26.06 -9.68 -2.73
CA TYR A 613 25.43 -9.42 -4.04
C TYR A 613 23.92 -9.67 -4.01
N LYS A 614 23.18 -8.91 -4.82
CA LYS A 614 21.77 -9.17 -5.14
C LYS A 614 21.49 -8.88 -6.62
N LEU A 615 21.15 -9.92 -7.36
CA LEU A 615 20.72 -9.81 -8.76
C LEU A 615 19.18 -9.81 -8.84
N THR A 616 18.66 -9.05 -9.79
CA THR A 616 17.22 -8.97 -10.16
C THR A 616 17.10 -9.01 -11.69
N ARG A 617 15.87 -9.06 -12.22
CA ARG A 617 15.65 -9.06 -13.69
C ARG A 617 16.20 -7.80 -14.38
N LEU A 618 16.09 -6.64 -13.73
CA LEU A 618 16.43 -5.35 -14.33
C LEU A 618 17.73 -4.74 -13.83
N ARG A 619 18.18 -5.08 -12.61
CA ARG A 619 19.30 -4.43 -11.90
C ARG A 619 20.13 -5.42 -11.08
N SER A 620 21.38 -5.04 -10.81
CA SER A 620 22.33 -5.80 -9.99
C SER A 620 22.94 -4.89 -8.93
N LEU A 621 23.03 -5.38 -7.69
CA LEU A 621 23.69 -4.75 -6.55
C LEU A 621 24.94 -5.54 -6.17
N HIS A 622 26.08 -4.86 -6.10
CA HIS A 622 27.27 -5.27 -5.34
C HIS A 622 27.38 -4.33 -4.15
N HIS A 623 27.39 -4.85 -2.93
CA HIS A 623 27.81 -4.05 -1.77
C HIS A 623 28.90 -4.72 -0.96
N GLY A 624 29.62 -3.93 -0.18
CA GLY A 624 30.61 -4.43 0.75
C GLY A 624 30.78 -3.53 1.97
N THR A 625 31.29 -4.14 3.02
CA THR A 625 31.78 -3.46 4.22
C THR A 625 33.18 -2.87 3.95
N CYS A 626 33.73 -2.06 4.86
CA CYS A 626 35.16 -1.77 4.89
C CYS A 626 35.57 -1.41 6.31
N LEU A 627 36.45 -2.20 6.92
CA LEU A 627 36.95 -2.01 8.28
C LEU A 627 38.04 -0.94 8.26
N LEU A 628 37.66 0.28 8.61
CA LEU A 628 38.54 1.44 8.55
C LEU A 628 39.21 1.66 9.92
N GLN A 629 38.41 1.98 10.94
CA GLN A 629 38.84 2.30 12.31
C GLN A 629 37.77 1.84 13.32
N SER A 630 37.39 0.55 13.29
CA SER A 630 36.43 -0.02 14.25
C SER A 630 37.12 -0.32 15.59
N ASP A 631 36.63 0.30 16.67
CA ASP A 631 37.06 0.05 18.05
C ASP A 631 36.61 -1.34 18.54
N ASN A 632 35.54 -1.88 17.94
CA ASN A 632 34.96 -3.17 18.29
C ASN A 632 35.73 -4.38 17.73
N LEU A 633 36.83 -4.19 17.00
CA LEU A 633 37.52 -5.26 16.25
C LEU A 633 37.82 -6.53 17.09
N SER A 634 38.12 -6.37 18.38
CA SER A 634 38.36 -7.46 19.33
C SER A 634 37.08 -8.21 19.76
N SER A 635 35.93 -7.51 19.81
CA SER A 635 34.65 -8.06 20.25
C SER A 635 33.90 -8.80 19.12
N ILE A 636 34.09 -8.39 17.86
CA ILE A 636 33.43 -8.96 16.65
C ILE A 636 33.45 -10.49 16.64
N SER A 637 34.61 -11.11 16.87
CA SER A 637 34.72 -12.57 16.83
C SER A 637 33.91 -13.29 17.93
N GLY A 638 33.55 -12.60 19.01
CA GLY A 638 32.69 -13.12 20.06
C GLY A 638 31.19 -12.84 19.84
N LEU A 639 30.85 -11.88 18.99
CA LEU A 639 29.47 -11.61 18.53
C LEU A 639 29.05 -12.57 17.41
N LEU A 640 29.99 -13.02 16.58
CA LEU A 640 29.77 -13.92 15.42
C LEU A 640 30.08 -15.40 15.72
N ARG A 641 29.94 -15.83 16.99
CA ARG A 641 30.08 -17.23 17.44
C ARG A 641 28.90 -17.59 18.33
N SER A 642 27.92 -18.30 17.77
CA SER A 642 26.75 -18.73 18.51
C SER A 642 27.04 -19.94 19.41
N PRO A 643 26.54 -19.95 20.66
CA PRO A 643 26.50 -21.15 21.50
C PRO A 643 25.69 -22.30 20.86
N ALA A 644 24.71 -22.02 20.00
CA ALA A 644 23.84 -23.03 19.38
C ALA A 644 24.40 -23.65 18.08
N GLU A 645 25.48 -23.09 17.50
CA GLU A 645 26.14 -23.60 16.28
C GLU A 645 26.42 -25.12 16.30
N PRO A 646 26.89 -25.73 17.42
CA PRO A 646 27.17 -27.17 17.47
C PRO A 646 25.91 -28.06 17.49
N TYR A 647 24.76 -27.52 17.92
CA TYR A 647 23.52 -28.29 18.12
C TYR A 647 22.52 -28.13 16.99
N VAL A 648 22.66 -27.08 16.17
CA VAL A 648 21.74 -26.75 15.09
C VAL A 648 22.30 -27.16 13.73
N LYS A 649 21.47 -27.83 12.92
CA LYS A 649 21.68 -28.03 11.48
C LYS A 649 20.74 -27.13 10.70
N ALA A 650 21.26 -26.02 10.17
CA ALA A 650 20.49 -25.10 9.34
C ALA A 650 20.64 -25.43 7.84
N ARG A 651 19.55 -25.32 7.07
CA ARG A 651 19.56 -25.30 5.61
C ARG A 651 19.76 -23.85 5.15
N GLY A 652 21.00 -23.37 5.03
CA GLY A 652 21.27 -21.95 4.77
C GLY A 652 22.65 -21.67 4.19
N VAL A 653 23.01 -20.38 4.09
CA VAL A 653 24.35 -19.95 3.70
C VAL A 653 25.19 -19.74 4.96
N GLU A 654 26.15 -20.61 5.21
CA GLU A 654 27.07 -20.52 6.36
C GLU A 654 28.08 -19.37 6.19
N SER A 655 28.44 -18.68 7.28
CA SER A 655 29.52 -17.67 7.23
C SER A 655 30.91 -18.32 7.17
N VAL A 656 31.74 -17.87 6.22
CA VAL A 656 33.14 -18.28 6.17
C VAL A 656 34.00 -17.33 6.98
N ARG A 657 34.57 -17.84 8.08
CA ARG A 657 35.45 -17.11 9.00
C ARG A 657 36.77 -16.70 8.31
N SER A 658 37.33 -15.57 8.70
CA SER A 658 38.60 -15.03 8.17
C SER A 658 39.26 -14.15 9.22
N LYS A 659 40.61 -14.04 9.23
CA LYS A 659 41.32 -13.03 10.01
C LYS A 659 40.97 -11.65 9.46
N ILE A 660 40.66 -10.68 10.33
CA ILE A 660 40.27 -9.32 9.95
C ILE A 660 41.23 -8.28 10.56
N ARG A 661 41.30 -7.10 9.95
CA ARG A 661 42.08 -5.95 10.44
C ARG A 661 41.42 -4.63 9.98
N ASN A 662 41.61 -3.57 10.74
CA ASN A 662 41.41 -2.19 10.28
C ASN A 662 42.48 -1.80 9.24
N VAL A 663 42.14 -0.89 8.31
CA VAL A 663 43.11 -0.22 7.41
C VAL A 663 43.60 1.14 7.93
N ASP A 664 43.09 1.56 9.10
CA ASP A 664 43.50 2.75 9.85
C ASP A 664 43.30 4.09 9.10
N LEU A 665 42.30 4.14 8.21
CA LEU A 665 41.87 5.33 7.45
C LEU A 665 40.64 6.01 8.07
N ARG A 666 40.47 7.32 7.86
CA ARG A 666 39.24 8.03 8.29
C ARG A 666 38.08 7.71 7.32
N PRO A 667 36.84 7.47 7.80
CA PRO A 667 35.69 7.15 6.95
C PRO A 667 35.42 8.11 5.78
N MET A 668 35.60 9.42 6.00
CA MET A 668 35.36 10.42 4.95
C MET A 668 36.46 10.47 3.88
N ASP A 669 37.71 10.14 4.23
CA ASP A 669 38.80 10.04 3.24
C ASP A 669 38.58 8.82 2.33
N PHE A 670 38.17 7.69 2.93
CA PHE A 670 37.78 6.49 2.20
C PHE A 670 36.57 6.74 1.30
N TYR A 671 35.52 7.41 1.79
CA TYR A 671 34.39 7.84 0.95
C TYR A 671 34.84 8.69 -0.25
N ALA A 672 35.68 9.70 -0.02
CA ALA A 672 36.16 10.58 -1.07
C ALA A 672 36.95 9.82 -2.16
N GLY A 673 37.87 8.93 -1.76
CA GLY A 673 38.63 8.11 -2.72
C GLY A 673 37.78 7.10 -3.48
N VAL A 674 36.79 6.48 -2.84
CA VAL A 674 35.83 5.57 -3.51
C VAL A 674 34.95 6.33 -4.50
N ARG A 675 34.51 7.54 -4.15
CA ARG A 675 33.74 8.41 -5.04
C ARG A 675 34.57 8.86 -6.26
N GLU A 676 35.82 9.28 -6.05
CA GLU A 676 36.72 9.67 -7.14
C GLU A 676 36.96 8.51 -8.12
N GLU A 677 37.20 7.29 -7.63
CA GLU A 677 37.36 6.11 -8.47
C GLU A 677 36.08 5.69 -9.20
N PHE A 678 34.91 5.95 -8.62
CA PHE A 678 33.61 5.75 -9.26
C PHE A 678 33.38 6.77 -10.38
N GLU A 679 33.57 8.06 -10.11
CA GLU A 679 33.49 9.15 -11.10
C GLU A 679 34.51 8.94 -12.24
N ARG A 680 35.72 8.46 -11.94
CA ARG A 680 36.74 8.15 -12.94
C ARG A 680 36.35 6.98 -13.85
N MET A 681 35.63 5.98 -13.30
CA MET A 681 35.19 4.80 -14.04
C MET A 681 33.93 5.03 -14.88
N TYR A 682 33.06 5.97 -14.46
CA TYR A 682 31.73 6.17 -15.06
C TYR A 682 31.48 7.57 -15.65
N ARG A 683 32.38 8.53 -15.46
CA ARG A 683 32.24 9.99 -15.70
C ARG A 683 31.42 10.70 -14.61
N ARG A 684 31.49 12.04 -14.61
CA ARG A 684 31.00 12.94 -13.55
C ARG A 684 29.56 12.61 -13.12
N SER A 685 29.37 12.33 -11.83
CA SER A 685 28.08 12.01 -11.23
C SER A 685 27.35 13.23 -10.68
N ASP A 686 26.02 13.19 -10.68
CA ASP A 686 25.22 14.10 -9.86
C ASP A 686 25.31 13.70 -8.38
N VAL A 687 25.57 14.67 -7.51
CA VAL A 687 25.77 14.49 -6.07
C VAL A 687 24.49 14.84 -5.32
N HIS A 688 24.03 13.93 -4.49
CA HIS A 688 22.87 14.14 -3.62
C HIS A 688 23.19 13.67 -2.20
N GLU A 689 23.30 14.62 -1.29
CA GLU A 689 23.46 14.39 0.15
C GLU A 689 22.17 14.81 0.86
N GLU A 690 21.34 13.87 1.28
CA GLU A 690 20.55 13.89 2.53
C GLU A 690 19.49 12.79 2.52
N PHE A 691 19.39 12.07 3.63
CA PHE A 691 18.40 11.02 3.87
C PHE A 691 17.98 11.11 5.35
N GLY A 692 16.68 11.27 5.59
CA GLY A 692 16.08 11.36 6.93
C GLY A 692 15.40 10.05 7.35
N GLU A 693 15.42 9.76 8.63
CA GLU A 693 15.12 8.44 9.22
C GLU A 693 13.67 7.94 9.00
N GLN A 694 13.54 6.63 8.79
CA GLN A 694 12.30 5.85 8.87
C GLN A 694 12.63 4.41 9.32
N ASP A 695 12.01 3.95 10.40
CA ASP A 695 12.23 2.60 10.94
C ASP A 695 11.57 1.53 10.06
N ILE A 696 12.33 0.48 9.70
CA ILE A 696 11.79 -0.80 9.23
C ILE A 696 12.25 -1.92 10.18
N ASP A 697 11.75 -1.87 11.41
CA ASP A 697 11.90 -2.96 12.38
C ASP A 697 10.67 -3.88 12.33
N SER A 698 10.86 -5.09 11.80
CA SER A 698 9.85 -6.14 11.80
C SER A 698 10.51 -7.49 12.14
N PRO A 699 10.19 -8.09 13.30
CA PRO A 699 10.68 -9.42 13.67
C PRO A 699 10.38 -10.50 12.63
N ASP A 700 9.26 -10.42 11.90
CA ASP A 700 8.92 -11.36 10.81
C ASP A 700 9.95 -11.33 9.67
N TRP A 701 10.58 -10.18 9.38
CA TRP A 701 11.65 -10.10 8.39
C TRP A 701 12.96 -10.70 8.92
N ILE A 702 13.31 -10.40 10.16
CA ILE A 702 14.58 -10.84 10.77
C ILE A 702 14.56 -12.35 11.04
N PHE A 703 13.48 -12.88 11.60
CA PHE A 703 13.37 -14.28 12.01
C PHE A 703 12.54 -15.15 11.05
N GLY A 704 11.42 -14.64 10.53
CA GLY A 704 10.53 -15.40 9.63
C GLY A 704 11.13 -15.79 8.28
N GLN A 705 12.17 -15.07 7.82
CA GLN A 705 12.96 -15.45 6.63
C GLN A 705 14.04 -16.50 6.92
N THR A 706 14.18 -16.98 8.17
CA THR A 706 15.13 -18.05 8.51
C THR A 706 14.73 -19.34 7.81
N PRO A 707 15.59 -19.90 6.94
CA PRO A 707 15.29 -21.17 6.28
C PRO A 707 15.39 -22.34 7.28
N GLN A 708 14.75 -23.46 6.93
CA GLN A 708 14.51 -24.57 7.87
C GLN A 708 15.77 -25.02 8.60
N PHE A 709 15.67 -25.22 9.90
CA PHE A 709 16.74 -25.79 10.72
C PHE A 709 16.21 -26.82 11.70
N THR A 710 17.07 -27.76 12.08
CA THR A 710 16.78 -28.77 13.10
C THR A 710 17.78 -28.58 14.24
N PHE A 711 17.28 -28.38 15.46
CA PHE A 711 18.07 -28.49 16.68
C PHE A 711 18.09 -29.96 17.12
N SER A 712 19.24 -30.47 17.57
CA SER A 712 19.29 -31.74 18.30
C SER A 712 20.44 -31.81 19.30
N THR A 713 20.16 -32.41 20.47
CA THR A 713 21.15 -32.74 21.51
C THR A 713 22.00 -33.97 21.19
N HIS A 714 21.71 -34.69 20.10
CA HIS A 714 22.43 -35.89 19.67
C HIS A 714 22.66 -35.92 18.16
N SER A 715 23.49 -36.85 17.69
CA SER A 715 23.62 -37.18 16.27
C SER A 715 22.38 -37.93 15.78
N PHE A 716 21.91 -37.62 14.57
CA PHE A 716 20.73 -38.26 13.96
C PHE A 716 20.90 -38.42 12.44
N GLU A 717 20.01 -39.18 11.80
CA GLU A 717 20.01 -39.39 10.35
C GLU A 717 19.85 -38.06 9.59
N GLY A 718 20.96 -37.58 9.01
CA GLY A 718 21.05 -36.27 8.35
C GLY A 718 21.99 -35.25 9.01
N ASP A 719 22.50 -35.51 10.22
CA ASP A 719 23.57 -34.73 10.84
C ASP A 719 24.41 -35.56 11.84
N GLU A 720 25.42 -36.25 11.31
CA GLU A 720 26.31 -37.17 12.03
C GLU A 720 27.32 -36.49 12.98
N ARG A 721 27.33 -35.14 13.06
CA ARG A 721 28.27 -34.41 13.93
C ARG A 721 28.10 -34.80 15.40
N GLU A 722 29.20 -35.18 16.05
CA GLU A 722 29.22 -35.39 17.51
C GLU A 722 28.86 -34.08 18.24
N ARG A 723 27.99 -34.19 19.26
CA ARG A 723 27.50 -33.02 20.01
C ARG A 723 28.38 -32.78 21.24
N PRO A 724 28.59 -31.51 21.66
CA PRO A 724 29.27 -31.23 22.92
C PRO A 724 28.53 -31.84 24.10
N ARG A 725 29.26 -32.21 25.17
CA ARG A 725 28.67 -32.72 26.41
C ARG A 725 27.64 -31.72 26.96
N LEU A 726 26.48 -32.22 27.38
CA LEU A 726 25.45 -31.42 28.02
C LEU A 726 26.00 -30.77 29.31
N PRO A 727 25.56 -29.54 29.66
CA PRO A 727 25.96 -28.88 30.91
C PRO A 727 25.62 -29.67 32.17
N ASP A 728 26.44 -29.48 33.22
CA ASP A 728 26.21 -30.05 34.54
C ASP A 728 24.81 -29.65 35.07
N GLY A 729 24.06 -30.64 35.56
CA GLY A 729 22.68 -30.48 36.02
C GLY A 729 21.60 -30.85 34.98
N ILE A 730 21.97 -31.18 33.74
CA ILE A 730 21.05 -31.80 32.76
C ILE A 730 21.22 -33.33 32.81
N PRO A 731 20.13 -34.13 32.79
CA PRO A 731 20.23 -35.59 32.76
C PRO A 731 21.00 -36.12 31.53
N GLU A 732 21.94 -37.06 31.71
CA GLU A 732 22.76 -37.59 30.60
C GLU A 732 21.92 -38.38 29.57
N ASN A 733 20.74 -38.85 29.95
CA ASN A 733 19.75 -39.50 29.08
C ASN A 733 18.81 -38.50 28.36
N PHE A 734 18.88 -37.19 28.65
CA PHE A 734 18.02 -36.20 28.01
C PHE A 734 18.27 -36.12 26.49
N ARG A 735 17.22 -36.27 25.69
CA ARG A 735 17.27 -36.10 24.24
C ARG A 735 16.19 -35.12 23.81
N ALA A 736 16.57 -34.11 23.05
CA ALA A 736 15.63 -33.20 22.42
C ALA A 736 16.03 -32.99 20.96
N THR A 737 15.05 -33.06 20.07
CA THR A 737 15.15 -32.73 18.65
C THR A 737 13.91 -31.93 18.25
N PHE A 738 14.08 -30.82 17.55
CA PHE A 738 12.94 -30.11 16.95
C PHE A 738 13.33 -29.43 15.64
N THR A 739 12.40 -29.41 14.68
CA THR A 739 12.57 -28.81 13.35
C THR A 739 11.73 -27.54 13.26
N VAL A 740 12.38 -26.41 12.93
CA VAL A 740 11.74 -25.10 12.76
C VAL A 740 11.73 -24.72 11.28
N ARG A 741 10.58 -24.24 10.77
CA ARG A 741 10.41 -23.74 9.40
C ARG A 741 9.46 -22.53 9.39
N HIS A 742 9.85 -21.46 8.69
CA HIS A 742 9.10 -20.19 8.67
C HIS A 742 8.77 -19.68 10.10
N ASP A 743 9.78 -19.73 10.98
CA ASP A 743 9.66 -19.43 12.42
C ASP A 743 8.73 -20.34 13.24
N LYS A 744 8.10 -21.37 12.67
CA LYS A 744 7.26 -22.32 13.42
C LYS A 744 7.95 -23.64 13.70
N ILE A 745 7.74 -24.21 14.90
CA ILE A 745 8.10 -25.60 15.21
C ILE A 745 7.15 -26.52 14.43
N GLN A 746 7.70 -27.38 13.56
CA GLN A 746 6.96 -28.34 12.72
C GLN A 746 7.05 -29.77 13.24
N GLU A 747 8.17 -30.11 13.86
CA GLU A 747 8.46 -31.41 14.45
C GLU A 747 9.13 -31.15 15.79
N SER A 748 8.81 -31.96 16.79
CA SER A 748 9.32 -31.83 18.15
C SER A 748 9.31 -33.20 18.80
N THR A 749 10.42 -33.57 19.42
CA THR A 749 10.61 -34.82 20.16
C THR A 749 11.50 -34.54 21.35
N PHE A 750 10.95 -34.67 22.54
CA PHE A 750 11.65 -34.62 23.81
C PHE A 750 11.60 -36.00 24.46
N SER A 751 12.66 -36.38 25.18
CA SER A 751 12.65 -37.54 26.04
C SER A 751 13.65 -37.43 27.19
N GLY A 752 13.30 -38.04 28.33
CA GLY A 752 14.13 -38.04 29.53
C GLY A 752 14.01 -36.77 30.36
N LEU A 753 12.86 -36.09 30.32
CA LEU A 753 12.50 -35.05 31.27
C LEU A 753 12.09 -35.66 32.62
N ALA A 754 12.30 -34.91 33.70
CA ALA A 754 11.86 -35.28 35.05
C ALA A 754 10.61 -34.46 35.42
N TYR A 755 9.54 -35.16 35.80
CA TYR A 755 8.24 -34.58 36.16
C TYR A 755 7.96 -34.79 37.65
N ARG A 756 7.32 -33.83 38.30
CA ARG A 756 6.84 -33.98 39.68
C ARG A 756 5.65 -34.93 39.70
N ASP A 757 5.58 -35.80 40.70
CA ASP A 757 4.39 -36.62 41.00
C ASP A 757 3.84 -37.51 39.85
N SER A 758 4.63 -37.73 38.78
CA SER A 758 4.29 -38.61 37.65
C SER A 758 5.09 -39.90 37.68
N ILE A 759 4.43 -41.01 37.34
CA ILE A 759 5.01 -42.36 37.25
C ILE A 759 5.34 -42.74 35.79
N ASP A 760 4.72 -42.07 34.81
CA ASP A 760 4.89 -42.33 33.38
C ASP A 760 5.46 -41.09 32.67
N GLY A 761 6.79 -40.96 32.69
CA GLY A 761 7.48 -39.87 32.00
C GLY A 761 7.38 -39.93 30.47
N VAL A 762 7.18 -41.11 29.88
CA VAL A 762 7.17 -41.27 28.41
C VAL A 762 5.90 -40.65 27.80
N SER A 763 4.75 -40.83 28.45
CA SER A 763 3.50 -40.18 28.05
C SER A 763 3.58 -38.65 28.18
N GLN A 764 4.22 -38.15 29.24
CA GLN A 764 4.42 -36.70 29.43
C GLN A 764 5.37 -36.09 28.39
N ASP A 765 6.48 -36.79 28.09
CA ASP A 765 7.45 -36.43 27.05
C ASP A 765 6.77 -36.29 25.66
N GLN A 766 5.84 -37.20 25.32
CA GLN A 766 5.05 -37.14 24.08
C GLN A 766 4.03 -35.99 24.06
N ALA A 767 3.36 -35.72 25.19
CA ALA A 767 2.40 -34.63 25.32
C ALA A 767 3.08 -33.26 25.17
N LEU A 768 4.21 -33.03 25.84
CA LEU A 768 5.03 -31.83 25.68
C LEU A 768 5.53 -31.67 24.24
N SER A 769 5.99 -32.77 23.63
CA SER A 769 6.45 -32.76 22.24
C SER A 769 5.35 -32.25 21.29
N SER A 770 4.10 -32.71 21.47
CA SER A 770 2.95 -32.27 20.70
C SER A 770 2.53 -30.82 21.00
N ALA A 771 2.60 -30.38 22.27
CA ALA A 771 2.17 -29.04 22.70
C ALA A 771 3.08 -27.88 22.21
N LEU A 772 4.27 -28.20 21.71
CA LEU A 772 5.21 -27.25 21.11
C LEU A 772 5.00 -27.04 19.60
N LEU A 773 4.21 -27.88 18.92
CA LEU A 773 3.96 -27.77 17.49
C LEU A 773 3.24 -26.45 17.13
N GLU A 774 3.51 -25.93 15.92
CA GLU A 774 3.01 -24.66 15.37
C GLU A 774 3.34 -23.38 16.16
N ARG A 775 3.96 -23.47 17.35
CA ARG A 775 4.44 -22.31 18.11
C ARG A 775 5.56 -21.58 17.36
N ARG A 776 5.55 -20.24 17.45
CA ARG A 776 6.57 -19.35 16.87
C ARG A 776 7.84 -19.36 17.73
N PHE A 777 8.97 -19.74 17.15
CA PHE A 777 10.25 -19.93 17.80
C PHE A 777 10.89 -18.60 18.25
N SER A 778 10.84 -17.56 17.39
CA SER A 778 11.34 -16.23 17.75
C SER A 778 10.54 -15.49 18.82
N HIS A 779 9.27 -15.90 19.04
CA HIS A 779 8.39 -15.34 20.06
C HIS A 779 8.60 -15.97 21.45
N ILE A 780 9.48 -16.97 21.59
CA ILE A 780 9.78 -17.59 22.88
C ILE A 780 10.59 -16.61 23.73
N THR A 781 9.99 -16.13 24.82
CA THR A 781 10.61 -15.17 25.75
C THR A 781 11.30 -15.86 26.94
N ASP A 782 10.80 -17.02 27.38
CA ASP A 782 11.42 -17.87 28.40
C ASP A 782 11.08 -19.36 28.15
N TRP A 783 12.10 -20.17 27.94
CA TRP A 783 11.96 -21.63 27.79
C TRP A 783 11.55 -22.34 29.07
N ARG A 784 11.81 -21.77 30.26
CA ARG A 784 11.39 -22.36 31.53
C ARG A 784 9.86 -22.40 31.61
N SER A 785 9.24 -21.23 31.44
CA SER A 785 7.78 -21.09 31.43
C SER A 785 7.16 -21.88 30.28
N LEU A 786 7.75 -21.83 29.07
CA LEU A 786 7.24 -22.58 27.93
C LEU A 786 7.22 -24.10 28.17
N LEU A 787 8.29 -24.67 28.73
CA LEU A 787 8.36 -26.11 29.00
C LEU A 787 7.43 -26.52 30.15
N ASP A 788 7.25 -25.68 31.18
CA ASP A 788 6.26 -25.91 32.23
C ASP A 788 4.81 -25.81 31.70
N GLU A 789 4.50 -24.83 30.85
CA GLU A 789 3.17 -24.65 30.23
C GLU A 789 2.82 -25.73 29.20
N ALA A 790 3.83 -26.26 28.49
CA ALA A 790 3.66 -27.33 27.51
C ALA A 790 3.59 -28.72 28.16
N SER A 791 4.07 -28.87 29.40
CA SER A 791 3.98 -30.12 30.15
C SER A 791 2.59 -30.26 30.80
N PRO A 792 1.93 -31.42 30.70
CA PRO A 792 0.68 -31.67 31.45
C PRO A 792 0.89 -31.73 32.97
N VAL A 793 2.14 -31.94 33.41
CA VAL A 793 2.56 -32.01 34.82
C VAL A 793 3.83 -31.16 35.01
N PRO A 794 3.99 -30.36 36.08
CA PRO A 794 5.17 -29.51 36.25
C PRO A 794 6.48 -30.29 36.28
N LEU A 795 7.53 -29.70 35.69
CA LEU A 795 8.87 -30.29 35.70
C LEU A 795 9.49 -30.25 37.11
N THR A 796 10.36 -31.22 37.41
CA THR A 796 11.03 -31.32 38.72
C THR A 796 11.94 -30.12 38.95
N ASP A 797 12.73 -29.76 37.94
CA ASP A 797 13.58 -28.57 37.90
C ASP A 797 13.45 -27.79 36.58
N LYS A 798 14.09 -26.62 36.51
CA LYS A 798 14.08 -25.72 35.35
C LYS A 798 15.45 -25.61 34.67
N ALA A 799 16.36 -26.58 34.87
CA ALA A 799 17.72 -26.53 34.36
C ALA A 799 17.78 -26.56 32.82
N ILE A 800 16.96 -27.41 32.19
CA ILE A 800 16.85 -27.51 30.72
C ILE A 800 16.33 -26.20 30.12
N GLY A 801 15.27 -25.61 30.68
CA GLY A 801 14.76 -24.31 30.23
C GLY A 801 15.79 -23.19 30.40
N THR A 802 16.53 -23.19 31.52
CA THR A 802 17.62 -22.23 31.76
C THR A 802 18.77 -22.41 30.77
N TRP A 803 19.10 -23.65 30.39
CA TRP A 803 20.09 -23.92 29.36
C TRP A 803 19.64 -23.47 27.97
N PHE A 804 18.39 -23.77 27.58
CA PHE A 804 17.83 -23.30 26.31
C PHE A 804 17.77 -21.77 26.24
N ASN A 805 17.43 -21.08 27.33
CA ASN A 805 17.51 -19.62 27.39
C ASN A 805 18.91 -19.11 27.06
N LYS A 806 19.97 -19.69 27.65
CA LYS A 806 21.36 -19.33 27.32
C LYS A 806 21.75 -19.68 25.90
N LEU A 807 21.32 -20.85 25.42
CA LEU A 807 21.69 -21.39 24.11
C LEU A 807 21.10 -20.55 22.96
N PHE A 808 19.82 -20.18 23.06
CA PHE A 808 19.12 -19.36 22.08
C PHE A 808 19.19 -17.86 22.36
N GLY A 809 19.97 -17.45 23.37
CA GLY A 809 20.26 -16.07 23.71
C GLY A 809 19.08 -15.27 24.25
N LEU A 810 18.18 -15.93 24.98
CA LEU A 810 17.21 -15.27 25.85
C LEU A 810 17.85 -14.84 27.17
N GLU A 811 18.85 -15.58 27.66
CA GLU A 811 19.60 -15.28 28.89
C GLU A 811 21.12 -15.25 28.68
N PRO A 812 21.85 -14.53 29.56
CA PRO A 812 23.32 -14.34 29.52
C PRO A 812 24.21 -15.52 29.95
#